data_AF-A0A0V0S2R7-F1
#
_entry.id   AF-A0A0V0S2R7-F1
#
_cell.length_a   1.000
_cell.length_b   1.000
_cell.length_c   1.000
_cell.angle_alpha   90.00
_cell.angle_beta   90.00
_cell.angle_gamma   90.00
#
_symmetry.space_group_name_H-M   'P 1'
#
loop_
_entity.id
_entity.type
_entity.pdbx_description
1 polymer ?
#
loop_
_entity_poly.entity_id
_entity_poly.type
_entity_poly.pdbx_seq_one_letter_code
_entity_poly.pdbx_strand_id
1 'polypeptide(L)'
;MQFFKMSSVSTNVEHDFDCLLKWMMSLQANVTHIELNELTSGRAFIDALRVIDSNYFNDAWMEVFKDANYEQSEWRLRANVLRKILKSVLKYNEEICNNVISKNILPNVMVIARDGSKEEIIKFIRIVVAAAVNGPGKDGMIKNIFDLEKSVQHTLMLTIQGLEFEGDNIGELEVECKSAVLLENNSASLADLSLRCEQMEKQMKHLTGERDSYVQEIDKLKHQLSLVCKGKEDSENERQREISELKIQIETLRDSLNESESARDQMAAEYDELLRQVQHSQMMKENSDNAEKMRKLVDEVDELRARVAEADALGDYVATLEKKLEVVGDLKAQVKALEELESNNLKLSVDFEEEQRKSHTYKLEAGVYKRQAQSLEQRLEEAVEKSLQLEKEKQLIADRLAVLDQEHDRTLWERNQLSSRVEELRKRLQADESKMDVDFLAGGKSSPRAEIDVDIESKIALAGDAPMEIKHMLFKLKHENRILTETLTKEREQQKKCFDQASEEKCRLQSIIGDLEGKLSSLLIACAVNDRDNSGKSNCENVDPQQDVEEVCRLKGKISRLYECVADKEREIVNLKTAHMETLEKARQVIYHLDVALKMNADDSNYTVSDVEAMKARLVQNEATIEDLKEENNRQQIMFEQEERLITTAFYELAWQMHRKASEDRLAACLSDPVTFLAEQRKIVCTKPSSSSFLSTASNYAFSSSVNLSSSALFHKILLIRVVVLAVIGIGYHLVTDVFTFIWSHPRVPASCY
;
A
#
# COMPACT_ATOMS: atom_id res chain seq x y z
N MET A 1 -22.21 9.25 -72.41
CA MET A 1 -23.17 9.95 -71.52
C MET A 1 -24.12 8.93 -70.94
N GLN A 2 -24.11 8.69 -69.62
CA GLN A 2 -25.21 8.08 -68.88
C GLN A 2 -24.97 8.27 -67.37
N PHE A 3 -25.30 9.47 -66.89
CA PHE A 3 -25.61 9.73 -65.48
C PHE A 3 -27.14 9.89 -65.35
N PHE A 4 -27.65 9.90 -64.11
CA PHE A 4 -29.08 9.98 -63.73
C PHE A 4 -29.94 8.73 -64.02
N LYS A 5 -29.89 7.75 -63.09
CA LYS A 5 -31.09 6.99 -62.69
C LYS A 5 -31.03 6.37 -61.27
N MET A 6 -30.62 7.15 -60.26
CA MET A 6 -30.56 6.72 -58.85
C MET A 6 -31.07 7.80 -57.85
N SER A 7 -32.20 8.45 -58.14
CA SER A 7 -32.68 9.58 -57.32
C SER A 7 -34.18 9.56 -56.94
N SER A 8 -34.93 8.50 -57.29
CA SER A 8 -36.40 8.48 -57.18
C SER A 8 -36.98 7.56 -56.11
N VAL A 9 -36.15 6.78 -55.40
CA VAL A 9 -36.61 5.87 -54.32
C VAL A 9 -36.36 6.50 -52.96
N SER A 10 -35.13 6.95 -52.69
CA SER A 10 -34.73 7.61 -51.43
C SER A 10 -35.57 8.85 -51.10
N THR A 11 -35.96 9.63 -52.12
CA THR A 11 -36.81 10.81 -51.98
C THR A 11 -38.19 10.51 -51.39
N ASN A 12 -38.72 9.30 -51.61
CA ASN A 12 -40.04 8.93 -51.08
C ASN A 12 -39.95 8.53 -49.60
N VAL A 13 -38.88 7.82 -49.21
CA VAL A 13 -38.64 7.42 -47.81
C VAL A 13 -38.43 8.65 -46.91
N GLU A 14 -37.66 9.64 -47.35
CA GLU A 14 -37.47 10.86 -46.56
C GLU A 14 -38.74 11.72 -46.50
N HIS A 15 -39.51 11.81 -47.60
CA HIS A 15 -40.79 12.51 -47.60
C HIS A 15 -41.84 11.85 -46.67
N ASP A 16 -41.96 10.53 -46.71
CA ASP A 16 -42.84 9.78 -45.81
C ASP A 16 -42.41 9.92 -44.34
N PHE A 17 -41.11 9.87 -44.06
CA PHE A 17 -40.55 10.08 -42.71
C PHE A 17 -40.92 11.47 -42.18
N ASP A 18 -40.62 12.52 -42.94
CA ASP A 18 -40.87 13.91 -42.52
C ASP A 18 -42.38 14.19 -42.36
N CYS A 19 -43.23 13.62 -43.22
CA CYS A 19 -44.68 13.74 -43.09
C CYS A 19 -45.24 13.02 -41.86
N LEU A 20 -44.78 11.80 -41.58
CA LEU A 20 -45.18 11.06 -40.38
C LEU A 20 -44.61 11.69 -39.09
N LEU A 21 -43.46 12.34 -39.17
CA LEU A 21 -42.87 13.08 -38.05
C LEU A 21 -43.67 14.35 -37.72
N LYS A 22 -44.09 15.13 -38.73
CA LYS A 22 -45.03 16.26 -38.57
C LYS A 22 -46.33 15.82 -37.87
N TRP A 23 -46.84 14.63 -38.19
CA TRP A 23 -48.00 14.07 -37.51
C TRP A 23 -47.71 13.75 -36.03
N MET A 24 -46.60 13.09 -35.71
CA MET A 24 -46.24 12.84 -34.29
C MET A 24 -46.08 14.14 -33.49
N MET A 25 -45.47 15.18 -34.07
CA MET A 25 -45.37 16.51 -33.45
C MET A 25 -46.76 17.10 -33.14
N SER A 26 -47.76 16.89 -33.99
CA SER A 26 -49.12 17.39 -33.77
C SER A 26 -49.84 16.78 -32.56
N LEU A 27 -49.39 15.61 -32.09
CA LEU A 27 -49.87 14.99 -30.84
C LEU A 27 -49.20 15.59 -29.60
N GLN A 28 -48.07 16.28 -29.75
CA GLN A 28 -47.17 16.68 -28.65
C GLN A 28 -47.02 18.21 -28.61
N ALA A 29 -48.07 18.90 -28.20
CA ALA A 29 -48.23 20.37 -28.28
C ALA A 29 -47.12 21.22 -27.62
N ASN A 30 -46.21 20.63 -26.84
CA ASN A 30 -45.06 21.30 -26.21
C ASN A 30 -43.70 21.00 -26.89
N VAL A 31 -43.66 20.19 -27.95
CA VAL A 31 -42.42 19.71 -28.60
C VAL A 31 -42.25 20.40 -29.95
N THR A 32 -41.24 21.27 -30.07
CA THR A 32 -40.96 22.04 -31.31
C THR A 32 -40.11 21.30 -32.33
N HIS A 33 -39.38 20.25 -31.91
CA HIS A 33 -38.66 19.34 -32.77
C HIS A 33 -38.52 17.97 -32.08
N ILE A 34 -38.73 16.87 -32.79
CA ILE A 34 -38.48 15.51 -32.30
C ILE A 34 -37.14 15.04 -32.87
N GLU A 35 -36.16 14.74 -32.01
CA GLU A 35 -34.89 14.19 -32.48
C GLU A 35 -34.97 12.70 -32.85
N LEU A 36 -34.12 12.28 -33.80
CA LEU A 36 -33.90 10.86 -34.09
C LEU A 36 -33.44 10.07 -32.85
N ASN A 37 -32.77 10.73 -31.90
CA ASN A 37 -32.42 10.17 -30.59
C ASN A 37 -33.63 9.82 -29.71
N GLU A 38 -34.74 10.55 -29.83
CA GLU A 38 -35.95 10.36 -29.02
C GLU A 38 -36.85 9.26 -29.57
N LEU A 39 -36.88 9.13 -30.90
CA LEU A 39 -37.48 7.99 -31.61
C LEU A 39 -36.69 6.70 -31.33
N THR A 40 -35.36 6.72 -31.51
CA THR A 40 -34.52 5.53 -31.30
C THR A 40 -34.36 5.12 -29.84
N SER A 41 -34.60 6.01 -28.87
CA SER A 41 -34.69 5.66 -27.44
C SER A 41 -36.10 5.28 -26.98
N GLY A 42 -37.12 5.45 -27.84
CA GLY A 42 -38.51 5.09 -27.57
C GLY A 42 -39.34 6.14 -26.82
N ARG A 43 -38.74 7.25 -26.36
CA ARG A 43 -39.44 8.29 -25.58
C ARG A 43 -40.56 8.96 -26.39
N ALA A 44 -40.26 9.39 -27.61
CA ALA A 44 -41.26 10.04 -28.47
C ALA A 44 -42.47 9.13 -28.78
N PHE A 45 -42.27 7.81 -28.84
CA PHE A 45 -43.36 6.84 -29.00
C PHE A 45 -44.18 6.67 -27.71
N ILE A 46 -43.54 6.60 -26.55
CA ILE A 46 -44.22 6.52 -25.24
C ILE A 46 -45.17 7.72 -25.06
N ASP A 47 -44.68 8.94 -25.28
CA ASP A 47 -45.49 10.15 -25.07
C ASP A 47 -46.61 10.28 -26.10
N ALA A 48 -46.41 9.86 -27.35
CA ALA A 48 -47.48 9.80 -28.36
C ALA A 48 -48.59 8.81 -27.97
N LEU A 49 -48.25 7.64 -27.40
CA LEU A 49 -49.22 6.62 -27.00
C LEU A 49 -50.08 7.06 -25.81
N ARG A 50 -49.49 7.79 -24.84
CA ARG A 50 -50.24 8.39 -23.72
C ARG A 50 -51.27 9.43 -24.18
N VAL A 51 -51.04 10.09 -25.31
CA VAL A 51 -51.99 11.02 -25.94
C VAL A 51 -53.07 10.27 -26.75
N ILE A 52 -52.76 9.09 -27.29
CA ILE A 52 -53.71 8.24 -28.04
C ILE A 52 -54.74 7.58 -27.13
N ASP A 53 -54.32 6.97 -26.03
CA ASP A 53 -55.23 6.45 -24.98
C ASP A 53 -54.55 6.45 -23.61
N SER A 54 -54.84 7.48 -22.81
CA SER A 54 -54.32 7.62 -21.44
C SER A 54 -54.91 6.61 -20.44
N ASN A 55 -55.97 5.87 -20.79
CA ASN A 55 -56.56 4.85 -19.93
C ASN A 55 -55.78 3.53 -20.06
N TYR A 56 -55.40 3.15 -21.29
CA TYR A 56 -54.56 1.97 -21.53
C TYR A 56 -53.08 2.26 -21.27
N PHE A 57 -52.53 3.34 -21.84
CA PHE A 57 -51.15 3.78 -21.66
C PHE A 57 -51.01 4.68 -20.42
N ASN A 58 -51.53 4.18 -19.29
CA ASN A 58 -51.56 4.89 -18.01
C ASN A 58 -50.19 4.84 -17.27
N ASP A 59 -50.10 5.51 -16.12
CA ASP A 59 -48.84 5.62 -15.37
C ASP A 59 -48.34 4.27 -14.81
N ALA A 60 -49.21 3.27 -14.61
CA ALA A 60 -48.77 1.93 -14.23
C ALA A 60 -48.09 1.17 -15.39
N TRP A 61 -48.41 1.50 -16.65
CA TRP A 61 -47.64 1.06 -17.81
C TRP A 61 -46.29 1.78 -17.89
N MET A 62 -46.20 3.05 -17.44
CA MET A 62 -44.96 3.81 -17.38
C MET A 62 -43.94 3.25 -16.37
N GLU A 63 -44.39 2.66 -15.25
CA GLU A 63 -43.51 1.97 -14.28
C GLU A 63 -42.58 0.95 -14.96
N VAL A 64 -43.08 0.25 -16.00
CA VAL A 64 -42.35 -0.77 -16.77
C VAL A 64 -41.10 -0.21 -17.48
N PHE A 65 -40.95 1.11 -17.53
CA PHE A 65 -39.86 1.81 -18.20
C PHE A 65 -38.97 2.66 -17.27
N LYS A 66 -39.28 2.78 -15.97
CA LYS A 66 -38.50 3.64 -15.05
C LYS A 66 -37.04 3.21 -14.87
N ASP A 67 -36.77 1.90 -14.83
CA ASP A 67 -35.41 1.36 -14.69
C ASP A 67 -34.57 1.45 -15.97
N ALA A 68 -35.09 2.03 -17.06
CA ALA A 68 -34.35 2.20 -18.29
C ALA A 68 -33.42 3.43 -18.20
N ASN A 69 -32.11 3.20 -18.05
CA ASN A 69 -31.10 4.26 -18.07
C ASN A 69 -31.04 4.96 -19.44
N TYR A 70 -31.85 6.02 -19.58
CA TYR A 70 -32.14 6.73 -20.82
C TYR A 70 -30.99 7.58 -21.40
N GLU A 71 -29.92 7.75 -20.63
CA GLU A 71 -28.77 8.61 -20.95
C GLU A 71 -27.57 7.83 -21.51
N GLN A 72 -27.50 6.52 -21.28
CA GLN A 72 -26.35 5.71 -21.69
C GLN A 72 -26.48 5.21 -23.14
N SER A 73 -25.36 5.18 -23.87
CA SER A 73 -25.33 4.91 -25.31
C SER A 73 -25.46 3.42 -25.70
N GLU A 74 -25.99 2.56 -24.82
CA GLU A 74 -26.15 1.14 -25.12
C GLU A 74 -27.43 0.86 -25.92
N TRP A 75 -27.28 0.74 -27.24
CA TRP A 75 -28.36 0.44 -28.20
C TRP A 75 -29.18 -0.82 -27.84
N ARG A 76 -28.62 -1.76 -27.07
CA ARG A 76 -29.35 -2.95 -26.58
C ARG A 76 -30.46 -2.59 -25.59
N LEU A 77 -30.24 -1.60 -24.72
CA LEU A 77 -31.27 -1.11 -23.79
C LEU A 77 -32.38 -0.39 -24.56
N ARG A 78 -32.00 0.46 -25.53
CA ARG A 78 -32.96 1.10 -26.47
C ARG A 78 -33.80 0.07 -27.23
N ALA A 79 -33.18 -0.99 -27.75
CA ALA A 79 -33.88 -2.10 -28.40
C ALA A 79 -34.82 -2.85 -27.45
N ASN A 80 -34.46 -3.00 -26.17
CA ASN A 80 -35.33 -3.63 -25.16
C ASN A 80 -36.54 -2.74 -24.83
N VAL A 81 -36.37 -1.42 -24.72
CA VAL A 81 -37.47 -0.44 -24.55
C VAL A 81 -38.41 -0.46 -25.75
N LEU A 82 -37.90 -0.29 -26.96
CA LEU A 82 -38.70 -0.33 -28.19
C LEU A 82 -39.43 -1.68 -28.38
N ARG A 83 -38.85 -2.81 -27.94
CA ARG A 83 -39.50 -4.13 -28.00
C ARG A 83 -40.59 -4.30 -26.95
N LYS A 84 -40.50 -3.63 -25.79
CA LYS A 84 -41.59 -3.52 -24.81
C LYS A 84 -42.74 -2.68 -25.40
N ILE A 85 -42.43 -1.49 -25.95
CA ILE A 85 -43.41 -0.58 -26.57
C ILE A 85 -44.16 -1.32 -27.70
N LEU A 86 -43.44 -1.89 -28.68
CA LEU A 86 -44.04 -2.58 -29.81
C LEU A 86 -45.00 -3.71 -29.37
N LYS A 87 -44.63 -4.49 -28.34
CA LYS A 87 -45.50 -5.52 -27.78
C LYS A 87 -46.78 -4.93 -27.19
N SER A 88 -46.70 -3.82 -26.45
CA SER A 88 -47.88 -3.13 -25.91
C SER A 88 -48.78 -2.53 -27.01
N VAL A 89 -48.20 -1.95 -28.07
CA VAL A 89 -48.98 -1.37 -29.17
C VAL A 89 -49.63 -2.43 -30.04
N LEU A 90 -48.95 -3.55 -30.32
CA LEU A 90 -49.57 -4.68 -31.02
C LEU A 90 -50.71 -5.28 -30.18
N LYS A 91 -50.50 -5.50 -28.87
CA LYS A 91 -51.55 -5.99 -27.97
C LYS A 91 -52.74 -5.04 -27.91
N TYR A 92 -52.51 -3.72 -27.90
CA TYR A 92 -53.57 -2.71 -27.96
C TYR A 92 -54.35 -2.73 -29.29
N ASN A 93 -53.67 -2.91 -30.43
CA ASN A 93 -54.33 -3.06 -31.72
C ASN A 93 -55.19 -4.33 -31.78
N GLU A 94 -54.69 -5.44 -31.23
CA GLU A 94 -55.37 -6.74 -31.18
C GLU A 94 -56.57 -6.75 -30.21
N GLU A 95 -56.40 -6.26 -28.97
CA GLU A 95 -57.40 -6.35 -27.89
C GLU A 95 -58.44 -5.21 -27.87
N ILE A 96 -58.09 -4.02 -28.37
CA ILE A 96 -58.94 -2.82 -28.24
C ILE A 96 -59.33 -2.24 -29.60
N CYS A 97 -58.39 -2.20 -30.56
CA CYS A 97 -58.70 -1.70 -31.91
C CYS A 97 -59.33 -2.78 -32.82
N ASN A 98 -59.33 -4.05 -32.41
CA ASN A 98 -59.73 -5.22 -33.20
C ASN A 98 -59.04 -5.30 -34.59
N ASN A 99 -57.80 -4.81 -34.71
CA ASN A 99 -57.04 -4.77 -35.96
C ASN A 99 -55.79 -5.66 -35.87
N VAL A 100 -55.79 -6.76 -36.64
CA VAL A 100 -54.71 -7.76 -36.63
C VAL A 100 -53.64 -7.38 -37.66
N ILE A 101 -52.61 -6.67 -37.20
CA ILE A 101 -51.53 -6.17 -38.07
C ILE A 101 -50.68 -7.33 -38.60
N SER A 102 -50.68 -7.51 -39.92
CA SER A 102 -49.93 -8.55 -40.64
C SER A 102 -48.43 -8.56 -40.32
N LYS A 103 -47.88 -9.76 -40.08
CA LYS A 103 -46.48 -9.97 -39.65
C LYS A 103 -45.43 -9.34 -40.56
N ASN A 104 -45.73 -9.17 -41.84
CA ASN A 104 -44.85 -8.57 -42.85
C ASN A 104 -44.64 -7.05 -42.66
N ILE A 105 -45.44 -6.40 -41.79
CA ILE A 105 -45.39 -4.96 -41.51
C ILE A 105 -44.58 -4.66 -40.21
N LEU A 106 -44.17 -5.71 -39.47
CA LEU A 106 -43.50 -5.56 -38.18
C LEU A 106 -42.11 -4.88 -38.29
N PRO A 107 -41.85 -3.78 -37.56
CA PRO A 107 -40.58 -3.07 -37.61
C PRO A 107 -39.45 -3.83 -36.90
N ASN A 108 -38.27 -3.86 -37.51
CA ASN A 108 -37.08 -4.43 -36.92
C ASN A 108 -36.46 -3.49 -35.88
N VAL A 109 -36.97 -3.59 -34.66
CA VAL A 109 -36.52 -2.85 -33.47
C VAL A 109 -35.00 -2.86 -33.25
N MET A 110 -34.29 -3.92 -33.64
CA MET A 110 -32.82 -3.98 -33.47
C MET A 110 -32.11 -3.01 -34.41
N VAL A 111 -32.62 -2.86 -35.64
CA VAL A 111 -32.09 -1.93 -36.65
C VAL A 111 -32.47 -0.48 -36.31
N ILE A 112 -33.67 -0.23 -35.77
CA ILE A 112 -34.03 1.10 -35.24
C ILE A 112 -33.04 1.52 -34.15
N ALA A 113 -32.82 0.66 -33.16
CA ALA A 113 -32.05 1.01 -31.97
C ALA A 113 -30.53 1.14 -32.23
N ARG A 114 -29.98 0.37 -33.19
CA ARG A 114 -28.55 0.36 -33.52
C ARG A 114 -28.20 1.34 -34.65
N ASP A 115 -28.99 1.37 -35.71
CA ASP A 115 -28.65 2.02 -36.98
C ASP A 115 -29.54 3.23 -37.30
N GLY A 116 -30.60 3.49 -36.52
CA GLY A 116 -31.48 4.65 -36.69
C GLY A 116 -32.29 4.67 -37.98
N SER A 117 -32.49 3.52 -38.63
CA SER A 117 -33.09 3.44 -39.97
C SER A 117 -34.47 4.11 -40.05
N LYS A 118 -34.58 5.13 -40.92
CA LYS A 118 -35.84 5.83 -41.21
C LYS A 118 -36.95 4.89 -41.68
N GLU A 119 -36.63 3.86 -42.48
CA GLU A 119 -37.60 2.90 -43.01
C GLU A 119 -38.26 2.04 -41.92
N GLU A 120 -37.47 1.58 -40.96
CA GLU A 120 -37.99 0.80 -39.82
C GLU A 120 -38.73 1.69 -38.82
N ILE A 121 -38.30 2.95 -38.66
CA ILE A 121 -39.03 3.95 -37.88
C ILE A 121 -40.38 4.29 -38.54
N ILE A 122 -40.45 4.43 -39.87
CA ILE A 122 -41.72 4.58 -40.61
C ILE A 122 -42.66 3.42 -40.28
N LYS A 123 -42.20 2.16 -40.42
CA LYS A 123 -43.02 0.98 -40.07
C LYS A 123 -43.54 1.04 -38.63
N PHE A 124 -42.72 1.48 -37.69
CA PHE A 124 -43.12 1.67 -36.29
C PHE A 124 -44.18 2.78 -36.15
N ILE A 125 -44.00 3.94 -36.79
CA ILE A 125 -44.99 5.04 -36.77
C ILE A 125 -46.30 4.59 -37.43
N ARG A 126 -46.27 3.83 -38.54
CA ARG A 126 -47.50 3.31 -39.19
C ARG A 126 -48.33 2.44 -38.24
N ILE A 127 -47.71 1.63 -37.38
CA ILE A 127 -48.40 0.85 -36.33
C ILE A 127 -48.99 1.74 -35.22
N VAL A 128 -48.37 2.88 -34.91
CA VAL A 128 -48.89 3.87 -33.95
C VAL A 128 -50.03 4.71 -34.57
N VAL A 129 -49.97 5.03 -35.88
CA VAL A 129 -51.08 5.62 -36.64
C VAL A 129 -52.29 4.67 -36.65
N ALA A 130 -52.06 3.37 -36.88
CA ALA A 130 -53.13 2.36 -36.82
C ALA A 130 -53.83 2.34 -35.45
N ALA A 131 -53.07 2.43 -34.35
CA ALA A 131 -53.60 2.54 -32.99
C ALA A 131 -54.38 3.86 -32.75
N ALA A 132 -53.91 4.98 -33.32
CA ALA A 132 -54.55 6.29 -33.19
C ALA A 132 -55.88 6.39 -33.95
N VAL A 133 -55.97 5.78 -35.13
CA VAL A 133 -57.13 5.85 -36.03
C VAL A 133 -58.19 4.79 -35.72
N ASN A 134 -57.80 3.66 -35.09
CA ASN A 134 -58.74 2.58 -34.73
C ASN A 134 -59.08 2.52 -33.23
N GLY A 135 -58.39 3.28 -32.37
CA GLY A 135 -58.66 3.34 -30.93
C GLY A 135 -59.99 4.03 -30.54
N PRO A 136 -60.36 4.03 -29.25
CA PRO A 136 -61.63 4.60 -28.78
C PRO A 136 -61.67 6.14 -28.91
N GLY A 137 -60.51 6.82 -28.93
CA GLY A 137 -60.38 8.26 -29.15
C GLY A 137 -60.33 8.69 -30.63
N LYS A 138 -60.56 7.78 -31.58
CA LYS A 138 -60.28 7.99 -33.01
C LYS A 138 -60.89 9.23 -33.64
N ASP A 139 -62.11 9.63 -33.26
CA ASP A 139 -62.78 10.77 -33.89
C ASP A 139 -62.03 12.09 -33.66
N GLY A 140 -61.36 12.22 -32.51
CA GLY A 140 -60.46 13.33 -32.22
C GLY A 140 -59.15 13.26 -33.01
N MET A 141 -58.56 12.07 -33.13
CA MET A 141 -57.30 11.87 -33.87
C MET A 141 -57.48 12.03 -35.38
N ILE A 142 -58.56 11.51 -35.94
CA ILE A 142 -58.95 11.70 -37.34
C ILE A 142 -59.18 13.19 -37.61
N LYS A 143 -59.85 13.93 -36.72
CA LYS A 143 -60.00 15.38 -36.85
C LYS A 143 -58.64 16.10 -36.83
N ASN A 144 -57.75 15.77 -35.90
CA ASN A 144 -56.42 16.36 -35.85
C ASN A 144 -55.63 16.10 -37.16
N ILE A 145 -55.79 14.93 -37.78
CA ILE A 145 -55.22 14.63 -39.11
C ILE A 145 -55.83 15.52 -40.21
N PHE A 146 -57.15 15.77 -40.16
CA PHE A 146 -57.85 16.66 -41.09
C PHE A 146 -57.45 18.15 -40.98
N ASP A 147 -56.86 18.58 -39.87
CA ASP A 147 -56.35 19.94 -39.67
C ASP A 147 -54.87 20.11 -40.10
N LEU A 148 -54.19 19.04 -40.58
CA LEU A 148 -52.79 19.06 -41.04
C LEU A 148 -52.60 19.43 -42.53
N GLU A 149 -51.34 19.59 -42.93
CA GLU A 149 -50.93 19.86 -44.32
C GLU A 149 -51.34 18.72 -45.28
N LYS A 150 -51.82 19.06 -46.49
CA LYS A 150 -52.34 18.08 -47.48
C LYS A 150 -51.34 16.98 -47.87
N SER A 151 -50.04 17.27 -47.83
CA SER A 151 -48.96 16.29 -48.02
C SER A 151 -49.00 15.20 -46.94
N VAL A 152 -49.02 15.64 -45.67
CA VAL A 152 -49.14 14.78 -44.48
C VAL A 152 -50.43 13.97 -44.51
N GLN A 153 -51.56 14.60 -44.86
CA GLN A 153 -52.84 13.91 -45.04
C GLN A 153 -52.77 12.79 -46.08
N HIS A 154 -52.09 13.00 -47.19
CA HIS A 154 -51.97 12.00 -48.26
C HIS A 154 -51.10 10.81 -47.82
N THR A 155 -49.92 11.04 -47.23
CA THR A 155 -49.06 9.97 -46.67
C THR A 155 -49.76 9.19 -45.55
N LEU A 156 -50.56 9.85 -44.71
CA LEU A 156 -51.37 9.19 -43.68
C LEU A 156 -52.51 8.36 -44.28
N MET A 157 -53.22 8.87 -45.29
CA MET A 157 -54.28 8.13 -45.99
C MET A 157 -53.74 6.87 -46.66
N LEU A 158 -52.60 6.96 -47.35
CA LEU A 158 -51.91 5.79 -47.93
C LEU A 158 -51.42 4.81 -46.86
N THR A 159 -50.97 5.33 -45.71
CA THR A 159 -50.58 4.52 -44.54
C THR A 159 -51.77 3.73 -43.95
N ILE A 160 -52.97 4.32 -43.93
CA ILE A 160 -54.19 3.67 -43.43
C ILE A 160 -54.70 2.64 -44.46
N GLN A 161 -54.82 3.02 -45.73
CA GLN A 161 -55.28 2.15 -46.81
C GLN A 161 -54.37 0.93 -47.02
N GLY A 162 -53.07 1.06 -46.77
CA GLY A 162 -52.08 -0.03 -46.81
C GLY A 162 -52.24 -1.11 -45.73
N LEU A 163 -53.31 -1.06 -44.91
CA LEU A 163 -53.60 -2.00 -43.83
C LEU A 163 -54.90 -2.80 -44.03
N GLU A 164 -55.70 -2.54 -45.08
CA GLU A 164 -57.10 -2.98 -45.16
C GLU A 164 -57.44 -3.99 -46.30
N PHE A 165 -56.49 -4.72 -46.89
CA PHE A 165 -56.77 -5.50 -48.11
C PHE A 165 -56.22 -6.95 -48.17
N GLU A 166 -57.12 -7.93 -48.03
CA GLU A 166 -57.08 -9.24 -48.72
C GLU A 166 -58.45 -9.97 -48.56
N GLY A 167 -59.10 -10.38 -49.66
CA GLY A 167 -60.37 -11.14 -49.64
C GLY A 167 -61.13 -11.21 -50.98
N ASP A 168 -61.39 -12.43 -51.49
CA ASP A 168 -61.97 -12.72 -52.82
C ASP A 168 -63.49 -13.00 -52.82
N ASN A 169 -64.17 -12.84 -53.99
CA ASN A 169 -65.32 -13.64 -54.51
C ASN A 169 -66.04 -13.02 -55.76
N ILE A 170 -66.13 -13.72 -56.92
CA ILE A 170 -67.07 -13.45 -58.07
C ILE A 170 -67.39 -14.76 -58.87
N GLY A 171 -68.61 -14.92 -59.46
CA GLY A 171 -68.97 -15.98 -60.46
C GLY A 171 -70.39 -15.85 -61.10
N GLU A 172 -70.66 -16.41 -62.31
CA GLU A 172 -71.83 -16.07 -63.21
C GLU A 172 -72.24 -17.19 -64.26
N LEU A 173 -73.44 -17.18 -64.94
CA LEU A 173 -73.95 -18.24 -65.90
C LEU A 173 -75.22 -17.89 -66.81
N GLU A 174 -75.45 -18.52 -68.03
CA GLU A 174 -76.62 -18.27 -69.00
C GLU A 174 -77.05 -19.43 -70.03
N VAL A 175 -78.12 -19.32 -70.92
CA VAL A 175 -78.86 -20.43 -71.73
C VAL A 175 -79.49 -20.08 -73.20
N GLU A 176 -80.28 -20.96 -73.96
CA GLU A 176 -80.43 -21.18 -75.51
C GLU A 176 -81.87 -21.55 -76.20
N CYS A 177 -82.15 -21.68 -77.59
CA CYS A 177 -83.09 -22.68 -78.40
C CYS A 177 -83.86 -22.45 -79.87
N LYS A 178 -83.83 -23.40 -80.91
CA LYS A 178 -84.73 -24.11 -82.06
C LYS A 178 -85.89 -23.51 -83.07
N SER A 179 -86.60 -24.07 -84.17
CA SER A 179 -86.54 -25.06 -85.42
C SER A 179 -87.87 -25.38 -86.38
N ALA A 180 -87.86 -25.83 -87.72
CA ALA A 180 -88.86 -26.67 -88.66
C ALA A 180 -89.66 -26.11 -90.02
N VAL A 181 -90.46 -26.71 -91.04
CA VAL A 181 -90.74 -27.96 -92.01
C VAL A 181 -92.15 -27.88 -92.91
N LEU A 182 -92.75 -28.51 -94.05
CA LEU A 182 -92.61 -29.31 -95.42
C LEU A 182 -93.95 -29.58 -96.39
N LEU A 183 -93.91 -30.23 -97.65
CA LEU A 183 -94.91 -31.04 -98.60
C LEU A 183 -95.89 -30.45 -99.78
N GLU A 184 -96.63 -31.05 -100.84
CA GLU A 184 -96.85 -32.26 -101.83
C GLU A 184 -98.00 -32.03 -103.01
N ASN A 185 -98.67 -32.78 -104.03
CA ASN A 185 -98.76 -34.09 -104.89
C ASN A 185 -99.87 -34.16 -106.15
N ASN A 186 -100.07 -35.26 -107.01
CA ASN A 186 -101.28 -35.85 -107.85
C ASN A 186 -101.39 -36.16 -109.47
N SER A 187 -102.35 -37.02 -110.09
CA SER A 187 -102.54 -37.45 -111.61
C SER A 187 -103.78 -38.37 -112.17
N ALA A 188 -104.19 -38.53 -113.52
CA ALA A 188 -105.28 -39.52 -114.11
C ALA A 188 -105.66 -39.79 -115.70
N SER A 189 -106.18 -41.03 -116.06
CA SER A 189 -107.20 -41.57 -117.09
C SER A 189 -107.01 -41.89 -118.65
N LEU A 190 -107.85 -42.80 -119.24
CA LEU A 190 -107.61 -43.63 -120.47
C LEU A 190 -108.87 -44.24 -121.22
N ALA A 191 -109.20 -43.85 -122.48
CA ALA A 191 -110.26 -44.54 -123.30
C ALA A 191 -110.25 -44.37 -124.85
N ASP A 192 -109.49 -43.44 -125.43
CA ASP A 192 -109.36 -43.14 -126.88
C ASP A 192 -108.55 -44.22 -127.64
N LEU A 193 -108.76 -45.48 -127.25
CA LEU A 193 -107.63 -46.25 -126.71
C LEU A 193 -106.72 -46.88 -127.76
N SER A 194 -107.26 -47.41 -128.87
CA SER A 194 -106.43 -48.14 -129.84
C SER A 194 -105.55 -47.20 -130.67
N LEU A 195 -106.12 -46.10 -131.15
CA LEU A 195 -105.39 -45.08 -131.91
C LEU A 195 -104.49 -44.23 -130.98
N ARG A 196 -104.98 -43.93 -129.77
CA ARG A 196 -104.17 -43.26 -128.75
C ARG A 196 -103.12 -44.18 -128.12
N CYS A 197 -103.21 -45.50 -128.19
CA CYS A 197 -102.11 -46.38 -127.84
C CYS A 197 -100.94 -46.22 -128.81
N GLU A 198 -101.17 -46.14 -130.13
CA GLU A 198 -100.06 -45.95 -131.07
C GLU A 198 -99.44 -44.55 -130.96
N GLN A 199 -100.25 -43.52 -130.72
CA GLN A 199 -99.77 -42.16 -130.47
C GLN A 199 -99.08 -42.03 -129.10
N MET A 200 -99.64 -42.62 -128.04
CA MET A 200 -98.98 -42.68 -126.73
C MET A 200 -97.79 -43.62 -126.72
N GLU A 201 -97.66 -44.61 -127.60
CA GLU A 201 -96.41 -45.35 -127.74
C GLU A 201 -95.31 -44.44 -128.29
N LYS A 202 -95.63 -43.57 -129.25
CA LYS A 202 -94.68 -42.56 -129.77
C LYS A 202 -94.34 -41.51 -128.70
N GLN A 203 -95.32 -41.02 -127.95
CA GLN A 203 -95.08 -40.10 -126.83
C GLN A 203 -94.35 -40.77 -125.66
N MET A 204 -94.68 -42.01 -125.31
CA MET A 204 -93.97 -42.81 -124.31
C MET A 204 -92.54 -43.05 -124.75
N LYS A 205 -92.28 -43.44 -126.00
CA LYS A 205 -90.91 -43.63 -126.53
C LYS A 205 -90.09 -42.33 -126.46
N HIS A 206 -90.70 -41.20 -126.78
CA HIS A 206 -90.08 -39.87 -126.63
C HIS A 206 -89.82 -39.52 -125.16
N LEU A 207 -90.82 -39.62 -124.29
CA LEU A 207 -90.73 -39.32 -122.86
C LEU A 207 -89.81 -40.30 -122.12
N THR A 208 -89.70 -41.56 -122.54
CA THR A 208 -88.70 -42.50 -122.02
C THR A 208 -87.31 -42.08 -122.45
N GLY A 209 -87.12 -41.61 -123.69
CA GLY A 209 -85.84 -41.08 -124.17
C GLY A 209 -85.42 -39.79 -123.44
N GLU A 210 -86.36 -38.89 -123.17
CA GLU A 210 -86.12 -37.72 -122.31
C GLU A 210 -85.82 -38.13 -120.87
N ARG A 211 -86.59 -39.04 -120.29
CA ARG A 211 -86.34 -39.64 -118.96
C ARG A 211 -84.97 -40.31 -118.89
N ASP A 212 -84.55 -41.03 -119.93
CA ASP A 212 -83.23 -41.67 -120.00
C ASP A 212 -82.10 -40.64 -120.17
N SER A 213 -82.36 -39.53 -120.86
CA SER A 213 -81.46 -38.38 -120.96
C SER A 213 -81.31 -37.67 -119.61
N TYR A 214 -82.42 -37.37 -118.93
CA TYR A 214 -82.43 -36.77 -117.60
C TYR A 214 -81.82 -37.71 -116.54
N VAL A 215 -82.02 -39.02 -116.62
CA VAL A 215 -81.33 -40.00 -115.75
C VAL A 215 -79.83 -39.97 -115.99
N GLN A 216 -79.37 -39.97 -117.25
CA GLN A 216 -77.94 -39.83 -117.58
C GLN A 216 -77.37 -38.48 -117.10
N GLU A 217 -78.14 -37.40 -117.13
CA GLU A 217 -77.70 -36.09 -116.63
C GLU A 217 -77.66 -36.04 -115.10
N ILE A 218 -78.67 -36.60 -114.43
CA ILE A 218 -78.69 -36.80 -112.97
C ILE A 218 -77.49 -37.65 -112.53
N ASP A 219 -77.14 -38.72 -113.25
CA ASP A 219 -76.01 -39.57 -112.90
C ASP A 219 -74.65 -38.91 -113.21
N LYS A 220 -74.54 -38.09 -114.26
CA LYS A 220 -73.39 -37.20 -114.48
C LYS A 220 -73.23 -36.20 -113.34
N LEU A 221 -74.32 -35.56 -112.91
CA LEU A 221 -74.33 -34.59 -111.82
C LEU A 221 -74.00 -35.25 -110.47
N LYS A 222 -74.52 -36.45 -110.18
CA LYS A 222 -74.11 -37.27 -109.03
C LYS A 222 -72.62 -37.60 -109.07
N HIS A 223 -72.07 -37.95 -110.24
CA HIS A 223 -70.65 -38.24 -110.38
C HIS A 223 -69.78 -36.98 -110.17
N GLN A 224 -70.17 -35.83 -110.72
CA GLN A 224 -69.51 -34.55 -110.48
C GLN A 224 -69.59 -34.15 -109.00
N LEU A 225 -70.74 -34.31 -108.34
CA LEU A 225 -70.90 -34.10 -106.89
C LEU A 225 -70.01 -35.06 -106.09
N SER A 226 -69.94 -36.33 -106.46
CA SER A 226 -69.08 -37.33 -105.80
C SER A 226 -67.60 -36.95 -105.92
N LEU A 227 -67.15 -36.49 -107.09
CA LEU A 227 -65.78 -35.99 -107.29
C LEU A 227 -65.50 -34.71 -106.46
N VAL A 228 -66.46 -33.78 -106.39
CA VAL A 228 -66.32 -32.53 -105.60
C VAL A 228 -66.36 -32.79 -104.10
N CYS A 229 -67.22 -33.70 -103.62
CA CYS A 229 -67.23 -34.13 -102.22
C CYS A 229 -65.92 -34.82 -101.85
N LYS A 230 -65.47 -35.79 -102.67
CA LYS A 230 -64.20 -36.47 -102.41
C LYS A 230 -63.01 -35.51 -102.44
N GLY A 231 -62.94 -34.57 -103.39
CA GLY A 231 -61.89 -33.55 -103.41
C GLY A 231 -61.92 -32.58 -102.21
N LYS A 232 -63.10 -32.36 -101.59
CA LYS A 232 -63.22 -31.64 -100.32
C LYS A 232 -62.74 -32.49 -99.14
N GLU A 233 -63.19 -33.74 -99.04
CA GLU A 233 -62.76 -34.72 -98.03
C GLU A 233 -61.24 -34.89 -98.06
N ASP A 234 -60.64 -35.10 -99.25
CA ASP A 234 -59.19 -35.22 -99.42
C ASP A 234 -58.45 -33.93 -98.98
N SER A 235 -58.97 -32.75 -99.30
CA SER A 235 -58.39 -31.46 -98.87
C SER A 235 -58.58 -31.17 -97.38
N GLU A 236 -59.64 -31.68 -96.76
CA GLU A 236 -59.91 -31.56 -95.32
C GLU A 236 -59.07 -32.57 -94.52
N ASN A 237 -58.85 -33.77 -95.06
CA ASN A 237 -57.89 -34.75 -94.56
C ASN A 237 -56.43 -34.29 -94.68
N GLU A 238 -56.09 -33.49 -95.70
CA GLU A 238 -54.77 -32.83 -95.81
C GLU A 238 -54.61 -31.77 -94.71
N ARG A 239 -55.56 -30.81 -94.61
CA ARG A 239 -55.56 -29.80 -93.54
C ARG A 239 -55.58 -30.40 -92.14
N GLN A 240 -56.27 -31.53 -91.94
CA GLN A 240 -56.27 -32.23 -90.65
C GLN A 240 -54.92 -32.92 -90.34
N ARG A 241 -54.16 -33.34 -91.36
CA ARG A 241 -52.77 -33.80 -91.20
C ARG A 241 -51.84 -32.63 -90.89
N GLU A 242 -51.91 -31.51 -91.63
CA GLU A 242 -51.17 -30.28 -91.33
C GLU A 242 -51.43 -29.79 -89.89
N ILE A 243 -52.69 -29.76 -89.45
CA ILE A 243 -53.10 -29.41 -88.08
C ILE A 243 -52.55 -30.41 -87.05
N SER A 244 -52.43 -31.70 -87.40
CA SER A 244 -51.88 -32.72 -86.51
C SER A 244 -50.35 -32.61 -86.39
N GLU A 245 -49.65 -32.35 -87.48
CA GLU A 245 -48.21 -32.09 -87.49
C GLU A 245 -47.86 -30.80 -86.75
N LEU A 246 -48.63 -29.72 -86.95
CA LEU A 246 -48.46 -28.47 -86.20
C LEU A 246 -48.75 -28.66 -84.69
N LYS A 247 -49.73 -29.49 -84.32
CA LYS A 247 -49.96 -29.85 -82.90
C LYS A 247 -48.78 -30.61 -82.32
N ILE A 248 -48.20 -31.57 -83.05
CA ILE A 248 -47.01 -32.31 -82.62
C ILE A 248 -45.81 -31.36 -82.47
N GLN A 249 -45.61 -30.42 -83.40
CA GLN A 249 -44.54 -29.40 -83.30
C GLN A 249 -44.76 -28.45 -82.12
N ILE A 250 -45.99 -28.04 -81.83
CA ILE A 250 -46.32 -27.23 -80.65
C ILE A 250 -46.03 -28.00 -79.36
N GLU A 251 -46.34 -29.30 -79.30
CA GLU A 251 -46.10 -30.11 -78.12
C GLU A 251 -44.60 -30.38 -77.90
N THR A 252 -43.83 -30.74 -78.94
CA THR A 252 -42.37 -30.91 -78.79
C THR A 252 -41.64 -29.62 -78.43
N LEU A 253 -42.16 -28.45 -78.86
CA LEU A 253 -41.66 -27.14 -78.41
C LEU A 253 -42.04 -26.83 -76.96
N ARG A 254 -43.21 -27.29 -76.47
CA ARG A 254 -43.59 -27.20 -75.05
C ARG A 254 -42.74 -28.12 -74.18
N ASP A 255 -42.51 -29.35 -74.60
CA ASP A 255 -41.66 -30.30 -73.89
C ASP A 255 -40.22 -29.77 -73.80
N SER A 256 -39.66 -29.28 -74.91
CA SER A 256 -38.33 -28.66 -74.93
C SER A 256 -38.25 -27.38 -74.08
N LEU A 257 -39.33 -26.60 -74.00
CA LEU A 257 -39.42 -25.46 -73.08
C LEU A 257 -39.43 -25.93 -71.62
N ASN A 258 -40.30 -26.89 -71.27
CA ASN A 258 -40.41 -27.46 -69.92
C ASN A 258 -39.08 -28.07 -69.44
N GLU A 259 -38.36 -28.78 -70.32
CA GLU A 259 -37.00 -29.29 -70.05
C GLU A 259 -36.01 -28.14 -69.78
N SER A 260 -36.04 -27.07 -70.59
CA SER A 260 -35.19 -25.90 -70.42
C SER A 260 -35.52 -25.10 -69.15
N GLU A 261 -36.79 -25.01 -68.75
CA GLU A 261 -37.22 -24.37 -67.51
C GLU A 261 -36.81 -25.21 -66.30
N SER A 262 -37.03 -26.53 -66.34
CA SER A 262 -36.58 -27.47 -65.29
C SER A 262 -35.05 -27.43 -65.11
N ALA A 263 -34.28 -27.36 -66.20
CA ALA A 263 -32.83 -27.23 -66.14
C ALA A 263 -32.39 -25.86 -65.56
N ARG A 264 -33.07 -24.76 -65.93
CA ARG A 264 -32.83 -23.43 -65.35
C ARG A 264 -33.12 -23.41 -63.84
N ASP A 265 -34.20 -24.04 -63.42
CA ASP A 265 -34.65 -24.03 -62.03
C ASP A 265 -33.74 -24.95 -61.17
N GLN A 266 -33.21 -26.05 -61.73
CA GLN A 266 -32.13 -26.84 -61.12
C GLN A 266 -30.84 -26.01 -60.96
N MET A 267 -30.40 -25.30 -62.00
CA MET A 267 -29.23 -24.42 -61.94
C MET A 267 -29.41 -23.28 -60.91
N ALA A 268 -30.63 -22.78 -60.72
CA ALA A 268 -30.95 -21.80 -59.68
C ALA A 268 -30.83 -22.41 -58.27
N ALA A 269 -31.37 -23.61 -58.05
CA ALA A 269 -31.24 -24.32 -56.78
C ALA A 269 -29.77 -24.68 -56.44
N GLU A 270 -28.97 -25.08 -57.43
CA GLU A 270 -27.53 -25.29 -57.26
C GLU A 270 -26.79 -23.99 -56.91
N TYR A 271 -27.17 -22.86 -57.54
CA TYR A 271 -26.60 -21.55 -57.24
C TYR A 271 -26.93 -21.09 -55.81
N ASP A 272 -28.17 -21.25 -55.36
CA ASP A 272 -28.59 -20.88 -54.00
C ASP A 272 -27.93 -21.76 -52.94
N GLU A 273 -27.78 -23.06 -53.18
CA GLU A 273 -27.03 -23.95 -52.28
C GLU A 273 -25.53 -23.61 -52.26
N LEU A 274 -24.93 -23.29 -53.40
CA LEU A 274 -23.53 -22.84 -53.47
C LEU A 274 -23.34 -21.51 -52.73
N LEU A 275 -24.27 -20.56 -52.88
CA LEU A 275 -24.27 -19.29 -52.16
C LEU A 275 -24.39 -19.52 -50.65
N ARG A 276 -25.26 -20.43 -50.21
CA ARG A 276 -25.43 -20.84 -48.81
C ARG A 276 -24.17 -21.51 -48.25
N GLN A 277 -23.49 -22.34 -49.04
CA GLN A 277 -22.20 -22.94 -48.66
C GLN A 277 -21.09 -21.90 -48.55
N VAL A 278 -21.00 -20.94 -49.48
CA VAL A 278 -20.04 -19.82 -49.40
C VAL A 278 -20.28 -18.99 -48.14
N GLN A 279 -21.52 -18.58 -47.87
CA GLN A 279 -21.90 -17.86 -46.65
C GLN A 279 -21.56 -18.63 -45.38
N HIS A 280 -21.83 -19.95 -45.34
CA HIS A 280 -21.44 -20.79 -44.20
C HIS A 280 -19.92 -20.89 -44.05
N SER A 281 -19.16 -21.07 -45.13
CA SER A 281 -17.69 -21.11 -45.07
C SER A 281 -17.09 -19.79 -44.58
N GLN A 282 -17.65 -18.65 -44.99
CA GLN A 282 -17.24 -17.34 -44.52
C GLN A 282 -17.56 -17.16 -43.03
N MET A 283 -18.77 -17.49 -42.58
CA MET A 283 -19.16 -17.46 -41.17
C MET A 283 -18.25 -18.35 -40.31
N MET A 284 -17.90 -19.55 -40.79
CA MET A 284 -17.01 -20.48 -40.08
C MET A 284 -15.57 -19.94 -40.03
N LYS A 285 -15.10 -19.27 -41.10
CA LYS A 285 -13.81 -18.56 -41.08
C LYS A 285 -13.81 -17.38 -40.11
N GLU A 286 -14.81 -16.51 -40.15
CA GLU A 286 -14.92 -15.37 -39.24
C GLU A 286 -15.01 -15.81 -37.77
N ASN A 287 -15.73 -16.91 -37.48
CA ASN A 287 -15.75 -17.53 -36.16
C ASN A 287 -14.37 -18.12 -35.77
N SER A 288 -13.64 -18.73 -36.71
CA SER A 288 -12.27 -19.22 -36.47
C SER A 288 -11.30 -18.07 -36.17
N ASP A 289 -11.30 -17.03 -37.00
CA ASP A 289 -10.46 -15.85 -36.86
C ASP A 289 -10.75 -15.11 -35.53
N ASN A 290 -12.03 -15.06 -35.12
CA ASN A 290 -12.43 -14.47 -33.83
C ASN A 290 -12.08 -15.37 -32.64
N ALA A 291 -12.17 -16.70 -32.78
CA ALA A 291 -11.68 -17.63 -31.76
C ALA A 291 -10.15 -17.59 -31.61
N GLU A 292 -9.41 -17.32 -32.69
CA GLU A 292 -7.95 -17.12 -32.63
C GLU A 292 -7.58 -15.79 -31.95
N LYS A 293 -8.29 -14.69 -32.26
CA LYS A 293 -8.14 -13.42 -31.52
C LYS A 293 -8.45 -13.59 -30.04
N MET A 294 -9.52 -14.31 -29.71
CA MET A 294 -9.91 -14.59 -28.33
C MET A 294 -8.84 -15.39 -27.58
N ARG A 295 -8.24 -16.42 -28.22
CA ARG A 295 -7.10 -17.14 -27.64
C ARG A 295 -5.92 -16.19 -27.37
N LYS A 296 -5.48 -15.41 -28.36
CA LYS A 296 -4.36 -14.46 -28.20
C LYS A 296 -4.59 -13.43 -27.09
N LEU A 297 -5.81 -12.94 -26.92
CA LEU A 297 -6.17 -12.02 -25.84
C LEU A 297 -6.20 -12.71 -24.46
N VAL A 298 -6.55 -14.00 -24.39
CA VAL A 298 -6.43 -14.80 -23.16
C VAL A 298 -4.96 -15.06 -22.84
N ASP A 299 -4.15 -15.44 -23.84
CA ASP A 299 -2.70 -15.66 -23.70
C ASP A 299 -2.00 -14.38 -23.20
N GLU A 300 -2.34 -13.21 -23.75
CA GLU A 300 -1.85 -11.89 -23.31
C GLU A 300 -2.31 -11.55 -21.88
N VAL A 301 -3.57 -11.82 -21.53
CA VAL A 301 -4.09 -11.61 -20.16
C VAL A 301 -3.39 -12.53 -19.15
N ASP A 302 -3.07 -13.78 -19.51
CA ASP A 302 -2.35 -14.71 -18.65
C ASP A 302 -0.85 -14.36 -18.53
N GLU A 303 -0.21 -13.82 -19.58
CA GLU A 303 1.13 -13.23 -19.46
C GLU A 303 1.12 -11.98 -18.54
N LEU A 304 0.13 -11.10 -18.68
CA LEU A 304 -0.03 -9.94 -17.80
C LEU A 304 -0.27 -10.35 -16.34
N ARG A 305 -1.07 -11.41 -16.09
CA ARG A 305 -1.24 -12.01 -14.76
C ARG A 305 0.07 -12.54 -14.19
N ALA A 306 0.89 -13.22 -15.00
CA ALA A 306 2.19 -13.70 -14.58
C ALA A 306 3.14 -12.55 -14.19
N ARG A 307 3.17 -11.47 -14.99
CA ARG A 307 3.95 -10.25 -14.68
C ARG A 307 3.45 -9.53 -13.42
N VAL A 308 2.15 -9.53 -13.14
CA VAL A 308 1.59 -9.00 -11.88
C VAL A 308 2.06 -9.85 -10.69
N ALA A 309 1.97 -11.19 -10.78
CA ALA A 309 2.46 -12.07 -9.72
C ALA A 309 3.98 -11.97 -9.48
N GLU A 310 4.77 -11.70 -10.53
CA GLU A 310 6.19 -11.37 -10.40
C GLU A 310 6.42 -10.02 -9.69
N ALA A 311 5.62 -9.00 -10.02
CA ALA A 311 5.67 -7.69 -9.35
C ALA A 311 5.25 -7.78 -7.87
N ASP A 312 4.23 -8.57 -7.53
CA ASP A 312 3.81 -8.84 -6.15
C ASP A 312 4.93 -9.55 -5.36
N ALA A 313 5.57 -10.56 -5.96
CA ALA A 313 6.70 -11.27 -5.33
C ALA A 313 7.95 -10.37 -5.14
N LEU A 314 8.18 -9.42 -6.04
CA LEU A 314 9.19 -8.37 -5.87
C LEU A 314 8.80 -7.36 -4.77
N GLY A 315 7.50 -7.05 -4.63
CA GLY A 315 6.96 -6.25 -3.53
C GLY A 315 7.18 -6.90 -2.17
N ASP A 316 6.84 -8.18 -2.03
CA ASP A 316 7.15 -8.99 -0.84
C ASP A 316 8.65 -8.98 -0.54
N TYR A 317 9.50 -9.16 -1.56
CA TYR A 317 10.95 -9.12 -1.39
C TYR A 317 11.44 -7.78 -0.86
N VAL A 318 10.95 -6.65 -1.41
CA VAL A 318 11.23 -5.29 -0.93
C VAL A 318 10.78 -5.11 0.52
N ALA A 319 9.57 -5.56 0.89
CA ALA A 319 9.10 -5.49 2.27
C ALA A 319 10.02 -6.29 3.24
N THR A 320 10.60 -7.42 2.81
CA THR A 320 11.62 -8.12 3.62
C THR A 320 12.97 -7.40 3.68
N LEU A 321 13.31 -6.54 2.71
CA LEU A 321 14.50 -5.70 2.74
C LEU A 321 14.31 -4.47 3.63
N GLU A 322 13.14 -3.82 3.56
CA GLU A 322 12.77 -2.70 4.45
C GLU A 322 12.80 -3.14 5.91
N LYS A 323 12.21 -4.31 6.23
CA LYS A 323 12.28 -4.87 7.59
C LYS A 323 13.70 -5.26 8.05
N LYS A 324 14.60 -5.62 7.13
CA LYS A 324 16.02 -5.82 7.46
C LYS A 324 16.74 -4.49 7.68
N LEU A 325 16.35 -3.44 6.95
CA LEU A 325 16.90 -2.09 7.10
C LEU A 325 16.48 -1.46 8.44
N GLU A 326 15.24 -1.69 8.88
CA GLU A 326 14.73 -1.36 10.22
C GLU A 326 15.61 -2.00 11.31
N VAL A 327 15.82 -3.32 11.24
CA VAL A 327 16.71 -4.05 12.17
C VAL A 327 18.17 -3.57 12.12
N VAL A 328 18.67 -3.14 10.95
CA VAL A 328 20.00 -2.50 10.84
C VAL A 328 20.01 -1.10 11.49
N GLY A 329 18.89 -0.39 11.47
CA GLY A 329 18.68 0.85 12.24
C GLY A 329 18.75 0.60 13.75
N ASP A 330 18.02 -0.39 14.25
CA ASP A 330 18.03 -0.80 15.66
C ASP A 330 19.42 -1.23 16.13
N LEU A 331 20.10 -2.08 15.35
CA LEU A 331 21.48 -2.50 15.63
C LEU A 331 22.45 -1.30 15.64
N LYS A 332 22.26 -0.32 14.76
CA LYS A 332 23.08 0.90 14.75
C LYS A 332 22.81 1.78 15.98
N ALA A 333 21.57 1.85 16.46
CA ALA A 333 21.23 2.52 17.70
C ALA A 333 21.83 1.79 18.93
N GLN A 334 21.79 0.45 18.93
CA GLN A 334 22.41 -0.37 19.96
C GLN A 334 23.94 -0.23 20.00
N VAL A 335 24.61 -0.21 18.84
CA VAL A 335 26.05 0.05 18.74
C VAL A 335 26.39 1.42 19.32
N LYS A 336 25.66 2.48 18.95
CA LYS A 336 25.88 3.83 19.49
C LYS A 336 25.68 3.90 21.01
N ALA A 337 24.70 3.18 21.56
CA ALA A 337 24.49 3.10 23.01
C ALA A 337 25.63 2.34 23.72
N LEU A 338 26.22 1.33 23.08
CA LEU A 338 27.40 0.63 23.58
C LEU A 338 28.66 1.49 23.50
N GLU A 339 28.87 2.25 22.40
CA GLU A 339 29.97 3.23 22.25
C GLU A 339 29.90 4.33 23.32
N GLU A 340 28.69 4.83 23.63
CA GLU A 340 28.47 5.80 24.72
C GLU A 340 28.76 5.20 26.11
N LEU A 341 28.38 3.94 26.34
CA LEU A 341 28.66 3.23 27.59
C LEU A 341 30.16 2.90 27.74
N GLU A 342 30.84 2.51 26.66
CA GLU A 342 32.29 2.31 26.64
C GLU A 342 33.04 3.63 26.90
N SER A 343 32.63 4.72 26.25
CA SER A 343 33.17 6.06 26.50
C SER A 343 33.01 6.49 27.96
N ASN A 344 31.89 6.16 28.60
CA ASN A 344 31.65 6.47 30.00
C ASN A 344 32.46 5.57 30.96
N ASN A 345 32.59 4.27 30.66
CA ASN A 345 33.47 3.37 31.40
C ASN A 345 34.94 3.80 31.30
N LEU A 346 35.39 4.27 30.13
CA LEU A 346 36.74 4.78 29.93
C LEU A 346 37.01 6.05 30.77
N LYS A 347 36.06 7.00 30.82
CA LYS A 347 36.13 8.18 31.71
C LYS A 347 36.24 7.75 33.17
N LEU A 348 35.34 6.89 33.64
CA LEU A 348 35.37 6.37 35.01
C LEU A 348 36.70 5.67 35.33
N SER A 349 37.29 4.94 34.39
CA SER A 349 38.61 4.32 34.56
C SER A 349 39.72 5.37 34.71
N VAL A 350 39.69 6.45 33.94
CA VAL A 350 40.64 7.58 34.07
C VAL A 350 40.44 8.30 35.40
N ASP A 351 39.20 8.59 35.81
CA ASP A 351 38.87 9.19 37.11
C ASP A 351 39.41 8.34 38.27
N PHE A 352 39.26 7.01 38.20
CA PHE A 352 39.81 6.06 39.17
C PHE A 352 41.35 6.03 39.15
N GLU A 353 42.01 6.12 38.00
CA GLU A 353 43.47 6.24 37.96
C GLU A 353 43.95 7.57 38.55
N GLU A 354 43.28 8.68 38.28
CA GLU A 354 43.62 9.98 38.88
C GLU A 354 43.47 9.94 40.40
N GLU A 355 42.41 9.34 40.93
CA GLU A 355 42.22 9.21 42.36
C GLU A 355 43.25 8.25 43.00
N GLN A 356 43.67 7.20 42.28
CA GLN A 356 44.83 6.39 42.70
C GLN A 356 46.14 7.20 42.70
N ARG A 357 46.37 8.09 41.73
CA ARG A 357 47.54 8.99 41.70
C ARG A 357 47.50 9.97 42.88
N LYS A 358 46.36 10.59 43.18
CA LYS A 358 46.16 11.47 44.35
C LYS A 358 46.40 10.70 45.66
N SER A 359 45.80 9.53 45.81
CA SER A 359 46.00 8.63 46.97
C SER A 359 47.47 8.23 47.16
N HIS A 360 48.21 7.97 46.08
CA HIS A 360 49.65 7.72 46.16
C HIS A 360 50.43 8.95 46.65
N THR A 361 50.12 10.15 46.15
CA THR A 361 50.72 11.41 46.62
C THR A 361 50.45 11.64 48.11
N TYR A 362 49.19 11.55 48.56
CA TYR A 362 48.85 11.68 49.98
C TYR A 362 49.55 10.63 50.86
N LYS A 363 49.78 9.41 50.35
CA LYS A 363 50.55 8.36 51.04
C LYS A 363 52.04 8.70 51.16
N LEU A 364 52.63 9.36 50.15
CA LEU A 364 54.00 9.88 50.22
C LEU A 364 54.11 11.06 51.20
N GLU A 365 53.15 11.98 51.19
CA GLU A 365 53.07 13.11 52.13
C GLU A 365 52.90 12.63 53.58
N ALA A 366 51.98 11.71 53.85
CA ALA A 366 51.84 11.05 55.15
C ALA A 366 53.15 10.34 55.56
N GLY A 367 53.88 9.77 54.60
CA GLY A 367 55.23 9.22 54.79
C GLY A 367 56.31 10.27 55.08
N VAL A 368 56.13 11.55 54.72
CA VAL A 368 56.98 12.67 55.17
C VAL A 368 56.60 13.07 56.59
N TYR A 369 55.32 13.32 56.86
CA TYR A 369 54.84 13.73 58.18
C TYR A 369 55.15 12.69 59.26
N LYS A 370 55.05 11.39 58.96
CA LYS A 370 55.45 10.32 59.89
C LYS A 370 56.94 10.39 60.25
N ARG A 371 57.83 10.66 59.29
CA ARG A 371 59.28 10.81 59.55
C ARG A 371 59.59 12.09 60.33
N GLN A 372 58.83 13.17 60.11
CA GLN A 372 58.94 14.39 60.90
C GLN A 372 58.50 14.16 62.35
N ALA A 373 57.38 13.46 62.56
CA ALA A 373 56.93 13.06 63.89
C ALA A 373 58.00 12.20 64.61
N GLN A 374 58.51 11.16 63.97
CA GLN A 374 59.57 10.30 64.53
C GLN A 374 60.86 11.08 64.86
N SER A 375 61.23 12.08 64.06
CA SER A 375 62.38 12.95 64.36
C SER A 375 62.12 13.91 65.52
N LEU A 376 60.88 14.33 65.75
CA LEU A 376 60.49 15.12 66.93
C LEU A 376 60.38 14.25 68.18
N GLU A 377 59.87 13.02 68.07
CA GLU A 377 59.85 12.00 69.13
C GLU A 377 61.28 11.70 69.61
N GLN A 378 62.20 11.35 68.70
CA GLN A 378 63.61 11.13 69.04
C GLN A 378 64.26 12.36 69.71
N ARG A 379 63.96 13.58 69.22
CA ARG A 379 64.48 14.82 69.84
C ARG A 379 63.88 15.10 71.22
N LEU A 380 62.66 14.64 71.48
CA LEU A 380 62.03 14.71 72.80
C LEU A 380 62.65 13.68 73.75
N GLU A 381 62.87 12.44 73.30
CA GLU A 381 63.58 11.40 74.05
C GLU A 381 64.98 11.87 74.45
N GLU A 382 65.78 12.37 73.49
CA GLU A 382 67.09 12.97 73.75
C GLU A 382 67.04 14.12 74.78
N ALA A 383 65.98 14.94 74.76
CA ALA A 383 65.82 16.05 75.70
C ALA A 383 65.43 15.56 77.10
N VAL A 384 64.60 14.52 77.19
CA VAL A 384 64.23 13.83 78.43
C VAL A 384 65.43 13.13 79.05
N GLU A 385 66.26 12.45 78.26
CA GLU A 385 67.52 11.85 78.75
C GLU A 385 68.49 12.90 79.30
N LYS A 386 68.69 14.01 78.58
CA LYS A 386 69.53 15.13 79.03
C LYS A 386 68.97 15.77 80.31
N SER A 387 67.65 15.91 80.43
CA SER A 387 66.99 16.39 81.65
C SER A 387 67.19 15.42 82.83
N LEU A 388 67.05 14.11 82.60
CA LEU A 388 67.31 13.06 83.60
C LEU A 388 68.77 13.03 84.04
N GLN A 389 69.71 13.32 83.14
CA GLN A 389 71.14 13.40 83.47
C GLN A 389 71.44 14.64 84.32
N LEU A 390 70.91 15.82 83.95
CA LEU A 390 71.07 17.04 84.74
C LEU A 390 70.41 16.93 86.13
N GLU A 391 69.28 16.25 86.26
CA GLU A 391 68.63 16.03 87.57
C GLU A 391 69.46 15.08 88.46
N LYS A 392 70.12 14.06 87.89
CA LYS A 392 71.10 13.22 88.63
C LYS A 392 72.32 14.02 89.08
N GLU A 393 72.86 14.87 88.21
CA GLU A 393 74.02 15.72 88.53
C GLU A 393 73.68 16.74 89.62
N LYS A 394 72.50 17.36 89.53
CA LYS A 394 71.92 18.21 90.57
C LYS A 394 71.74 17.46 91.90
N GLN A 395 71.24 16.22 91.88
CA GLN A 395 71.12 15.41 93.10
C GLN A 395 72.50 15.11 93.71
N LEU A 396 73.48 14.71 92.90
CA LEU A 396 74.85 14.44 93.37
C LEU A 396 75.50 15.71 93.97
N ILE A 397 75.25 16.88 93.39
CA ILE A 397 75.68 18.16 93.94
C ILE A 397 74.95 18.47 95.26
N ALA A 398 73.64 18.21 95.36
CA ALA A 398 72.88 18.40 96.58
C ALA A 398 73.33 17.46 97.71
N ASP A 399 73.59 16.18 97.42
CA ASP A 399 74.14 15.21 98.36
C ASP A 399 75.53 15.65 98.85
N ARG A 400 76.37 16.17 97.94
CA ARG A 400 77.69 16.70 98.29
C ARG A 400 77.62 17.99 99.10
N LEU A 401 76.65 18.86 98.84
CA LEU A 401 76.38 20.04 99.67
C LEU A 401 75.94 19.62 101.08
N ALA A 402 75.03 18.65 101.21
CA ALA A 402 74.60 18.14 102.51
C ALA A 402 75.77 17.54 103.34
N VAL A 403 76.74 16.88 102.69
CA VAL A 403 77.98 16.42 103.36
C VAL A 403 78.86 17.60 103.79
N LEU A 404 79.04 18.61 102.93
CA LEU A 404 79.81 19.82 103.26
C LEU A 404 79.15 20.66 104.37
N ASP A 405 77.81 20.72 104.40
CA ASP A 405 77.03 21.35 105.46
C ASP A 405 77.18 20.56 106.77
N GLN A 406 77.21 19.22 106.73
CA GLN A 406 77.50 18.39 107.91
C GLN A 406 78.94 18.59 108.42
N GLU A 407 79.93 18.71 107.52
CA GLU A 407 81.31 19.09 107.89
C GLU A 407 81.39 20.54 108.40
N HIS A 408 80.56 21.45 107.89
CA HIS A 408 80.45 22.81 108.38
C HIS A 408 79.84 22.85 109.78
N ASP A 409 78.71 22.21 110.03
CA ASP A 409 78.09 22.10 111.35
C ASP A 409 79.02 21.42 112.36
N ARG A 410 79.77 20.39 111.92
CA ARG A 410 80.78 19.75 112.75
C ARG A 410 81.93 20.72 113.09
N THR A 411 82.49 21.42 112.11
CA THR A 411 83.58 22.38 112.37
C THR A 411 83.10 23.62 113.11
N LEU A 412 81.83 24.04 112.94
CA LEU A 412 81.16 25.03 113.79
C LEU A 412 80.99 24.51 115.22
N TRP A 413 80.63 23.24 115.43
CA TRP A 413 80.53 22.65 116.76
C TRP A 413 81.90 22.53 117.43
N GLU A 414 82.93 22.06 116.72
CA GLU A 414 84.31 22.01 117.21
C GLU A 414 84.84 23.43 117.50
N ARG A 415 84.56 24.41 116.63
CA ARG A 415 84.81 25.84 116.87
C ARG A 415 84.04 26.36 118.07
N ASN A 416 82.78 25.98 118.28
CA ASN A 416 81.96 26.44 119.40
C ASN A 416 82.40 25.81 120.72
N GLN A 417 82.89 24.57 120.71
CA GLN A 417 83.53 23.92 121.87
C GLN A 417 84.87 24.59 122.20
N LEU A 418 85.74 24.78 121.20
CA LEU A 418 86.99 25.52 121.37
C LEU A 418 86.73 26.97 121.81
N SER A 419 85.74 27.64 121.23
CA SER A 419 85.33 28.99 121.62
C SER A 419 84.71 29.00 123.00
N SER A 420 83.97 27.97 123.43
CA SER A 420 83.45 27.88 124.81
C SER A 420 84.56 27.62 125.82
N ARG A 421 85.60 26.86 125.45
CA ARG A 421 86.80 26.62 126.26
C ARG A 421 87.73 27.84 126.29
N VAL A 422 87.84 28.58 125.18
CA VAL A 422 88.48 29.90 125.11
C VAL A 422 87.65 30.93 125.87
N GLU A 423 86.33 30.83 125.90
CA GLU A 423 85.45 31.69 126.68
C GLU A 423 85.45 31.32 128.17
N GLU A 424 85.75 30.05 128.52
CA GLU A 424 86.03 29.62 129.89
C GLU A 424 87.41 30.13 130.34
N LEU A 425 88.44 30.00 129.50
CA LEU A 425 89.76 30.59 129.75
C LEU A 425 89.69 32.12 129.80
N ARG A 426 88.91 32.76 128.93
CA ARG A 426 88.59 34.19 129.02
C ARG A 426 87.80 34.47 130.28
N LYS A 427 86.83 33.68 130.72
CA LYS A 427 86.16 33.91 132.02
C LYS A 427 87.09 33.72 133.22
N ARG A 428 88.20 33.00 133.07
CA ARG A 428 89.33 33.01 134.03
C ARG A 428 90.22 34.26 133.91
N LEU A 429 90.19 34.98 132.78
CA LEU A 429 90.76 36.33 132.54
C LEU A 429 89.74 37.50 132.60
N GLN A 430 88.44 37.21 132.77
CA GLN A 430 87.31 38.16 132.73
C GLN A 430 86.46 38.11 134.01
N ALA A 431 86.81 37.20 134.91
CA ALA A 431 86.83 37.49 136.34
C ALA A 431 87.86 38.59 136.69
N ASP A 432 88.77 38.96 135.76
CA ASP A 432 89.64 40.14 135.82
C ASP A 432 88.98 41.36 135.12
N GLU A 433 88.49 41.23 133.86
CA GLU A 433 87.88 42.33 133.06
C GLU A 433 86.50 42.03 132.43
N SER A 434 85.57 43.01 132.41
CA SER A 434 84.11 42.76 132.27
C SER A 434 83.36 43.34 131.04
N LYS A 435 82.12 42.83 130.79
CA LYS A 435 80.90 43.45 130.16
C LYS A 435 80.65 43.41 128.62
N MET A 436 79.38 43.06 128.29
CA MET A 436 78.43 43.64 127.28
C MET A 436 78.76 43.55 125.75
N ASP A 437 77.82 43.71 124.78
CA ASP A 437 76.37 43.36 124.62
C ASP A 437 75.89 43.63 123.13
N VAL A 438 74.72 43.09 122.72
CA VAL A 438 73.78 43.42 121.58
C VAL A 438 74.13 43.49 120.05
N ASP A 439 73.25 42.83 119.23
CA ASP A 439 72.41 43.29 118.06
C ASP A 439 72.73 43.24 116.52
N PHE A 440 71.62 43.18 115.74
CA PHE A 440 71.27 43.84 114.43
C PHE A 440 71.03 43.07 113.09
N LEU A 441 70.31 43.71 112.12
CA LEU A 441 69.44 43.15 111.03
C LEU A 441 69.21 44.12 109.80
N ALA A 442 68.40 43.99 108.71
CA ALA A 442 67.40 43.06 108.10
C ALA A 442 67.08 43.36 106.57
N GLY A 443 66.40 42.46 105.82
CA GLY A 443 65.57 42.73 104.58
C GLY A 443 66.20 42.47 103.17
N GLY A 444 65.48 42.41 102.01
CA GLY A 444 64.04 42.21 101.70
C GLY A 444 63.51 42.64 100.26
N LYS A 445 62.76 41.76 99.54
CA LYS A 445 61.81 41.97 98.37
C LYS A 445 62.39 42.49 97.00
N SER A 446 61.75 42.56 95.79
CA SER A 446 60.35 42.41 95.25
C SER A 446 60.20 42.29 93.68
N SER A 447 59.19 41.54 93.15
CA SER A 447 58.32 41.74 91.90
C SER A 447 58.93 42.02 90.48
N PRO A 448 58.19 42.17 89.32
CA PRO A 448 56.73 42.09 88.98
C PRO A 448 56.35 41.20 87.72
N ARG A 449 55.47 41.67 86.79
CA ARG A 449 54.47 40.87 86.00
C ARG A 449 54.04 41.45 84.61
N ALA A 450 53.48 40.61 83.72
CA ALA A 450 52.50 40.89 82.62
C ALA A 450 51.66 39.60 82.33
N GLU A 451 50.47 39.47 81.68
CA GLU A 451 49.50 40.26 80.86
C GLU A 451 49.46 40.03 79.32
N ILE A 452 48.33 39.48 78.78
CA ILE A 452 47.92 39.33 77.35
C ILE A 452 46.36 39.42 77.19
N ASP A 453 45.88 39.72 75.98
CA ASP A 453 44.53 40.09 75.50
C ASP A 453 43.43 38.97 75.42
N VAL A 454 42.14 39.34 75.34
CA VAL A 454 40.97 38.43 75.34
C VAL A 454 39.75 38.96 74.53
N ASP A 455 39.47 38.44 73.32
CA ASP A 455 38.16 38.59 72.64
C ASP A 455 37.84 37.53 71.55
N ILE A 456 37.69 36.25 71.92
CA ILE A 456 37.11 35.21 71.04
C ILE A 456 36.11 34.28 71.78
N GLU A 457 36.30 34.06 73.08
CA GLU A 457 35.64 32.95 73.81
C GLU A 457 34.16 33.21 74.18
N SER A 458 33.73 34.47 74.19
CA SER A 458 32.43 34.91 74.74
C SER A 458 31.17 34.50 73.95
N LYS A 459 31.29 33.67 72.90
CA LYS A 459 30.14 33.13 72.13
C LYS A 459 29.97 31.61 72.19
N ILE A 460 30.76 30.90 72.99
CA ILE A 460 30.60 29.44 73.23
C ILE A 460 30.08 29.16 74.66
N ALA A 461 30.23 30.11 75.59
CA ALA A 461 29.84 30.00 77.00
C ALA A 461 28.32 29.78 77.28
N LEU A 462 27.45 29.85 76.27
CA LEU A 462 26.00 29.57 76.40
C LEU A 462 25.60 28.12 76.03
N ALA A 463 26.56 27.26 75.67
CA ALA A 463 26.34 25.83 75.43
C ALA A 463 27.08 24.97 76.49
N GLY A 464 26.77 25.21 77.76
CA GLY A 464 27.43 24.57 78.90
C GLY A 464 27.41 23.03 78.84
N ASP A 465 26.26 22.46 78.51
CA ASP A 465 25.92 21.05 78.83
C ASP A 465 25.92 20.09 77.62
N ALA A 466 26.55 20.47 76.50
CA ALA A 466 26.74 19.58 75.35
C ALA A 466 28.05 18.75 75.47
N PRO A 467 28.03 17.42 75.21
CA PRO A 467 29.20 16.54 75.23
C PRO A 467 30.39 17.02 74.39
N MET A 468 31.60 16.65 74.84
CA MET A 468 32.85 17.18 74.29
C MET A 468 33.11 16.70 72.86
N GLU A 469 32.65 15.49 72.52
CA GLU A 469 32.70 14.91 71.18
C GLU A 469 31.92 15.76 70.17
N ILE A 470 30.73 16.25 70.57
CA ILE A 470 29.88 17.09 69.72
C ILE A 470 30.52 18.47 69.53
N LYS A 471 31.14 19.03 70.58
CA LYS A 471 31.91 20.28 70.50
C LYS A 471 33.11 20.14 69.55
N HIS A 472 33.90 19.07 69.65
CA HIS A 472 35.00 18.78 68.71
C HIS A 472 34.49 18.55 67.27
N MET A 473 33.38 17.85 67.09
CA MET A 473 32.77 17.62 65.77
C MET A 473 32.31 18.92 65.12
N LEU A 474 31.68 19.84 65.88
CA LEU A 474 31.30 21.17 65.41
C LEU A 474 32.52 22.02 65.02
N PHE A 475 33.61 21.97 65.79
CA PHE A 475 34.86 22.64 65.41
C PHE A 475 35.46 22.07 64.11
N LYS A 476 35.47 20.73 63.96
CA LYS A 476 35.96 20.05 62.75
C LYS A 476 35.12 20.42 61.52
N LEU A 477 33.79 20.31 61.60
CA LEU A 477 32.87 20.69 60.53
C LEU A 477 32.95 22.18 60.18
N LYS A 478 33.17 23.07 61.15
CA LYS A 478 33.37 24.50 60.91
C LYS A 478 34.71 24.79 60.22
N HIS A 479 35.76 24.05 60.55
CA HIS A 479 37.06 24.14 59.88
C HIS A 479 36.99 23.60 58.44
N GLU A 480 36.30 22.47 58.23
CA GLU A 480 36.07 21.87 56.91
C GLU A 480 35.22 22.79 56.01
N ASN A 481 34.14 23.38 56.52
CA ASN A 481 33.36 24.39 55.78
C ASN A 481 34.19 25.63 55.41
N ARG A 482 35.12 26.05 56.29
CA ARG A 482 36.06 27.13 55.98
C ARG A 482 37.01 26.74 54.85
N ILE A 483 37.57 25.53 54.88
CA ILE A 483 38.45 25.04 53.81
C ILE A 483 37.68 24.94 52.48
N LEU A 484 36.47 24.36 52.49
CA LEU A 484 35.62 24.24 51.30
C LEU A 484 35.27 25.61 50.68
N THR A 485 34.96 26.62 51.50
CA THR A 485 34.69 27.99 51.01
C THR A 485 35.96 28.71 50.52
N GLU A 486 37.12 28.45 51.14
CA GLU A 486 38.44 28.91 50.64
C GLU A 486 38.92 28.17 49.38
N THR A 487 38.39 26.99 49.05
CA THR A 487 38.65 26.27 47.79
C THR A 487 37.71 26.74 46.68
N LEU A 488 36.39 26.76 46.93
CA LEU A 488 35.37 27.20 45.97
C LEU A 488 35.58 28.65 45.48
N THR A 489 36.17 29.52 46.31
CA THR A 489 36.55 30.88 45.90
C THR A 489 37.74 30.90 44.94
N LYS A 490 38.78 30.10 45.20
CA LYS A 490 39.96 29.94 44.32
C LYS A 490 39.56 29.32 42.97
N GLU A 491 38.69 28.31 42.97
CA GLU A 491 38.17 27.70 41.74
C GLU A 491 37.37 28.69 40.89
N ARG A 492 36.50 29.51 41.51
CA ARG A 492 35.77 30.59 40.81
C ARG A 492 36.70 31.64 40.23
N GLU A 493 37.74 32.03 40.96
CA GLU A 493 38.78 32.92 40.41
C GLU A 493 39.54 32.30 39.25
N GLN A 494 39.85 31.01 39.31
CA GLN A 494 40.55 30.29 38.24
C GLN A 494 39.67 30.16 36.98
N GLN A 495 38.41 29.76 37.13
CA GLN A 495 37.44 29.73 36.03
C GLN A 495 37.30 31.11 35.37
N LYS A 496 37.21 32.18 36.18
CA LYS A 496 37.17 33.54 35.66
C LYS A 496 38.44 33.90 34.87
N LYS A 497 39.63 33.61 35.41
CA LYS A 497 40.91 33.87 34.73
C LYS A 497 40.99 33.15 33.37
N CYS A 498 40.53 31.90 33.27
CA CYS A 498 40.48 31.17 31.99
C CYS A 498 39.49 31.80 30.99
N PHE A 499 38.31 32.23 31.45
CA PHE A 499 37.32 32.91 30.61
C PHE A 499 37.85 34.26 30.10
N ASP A 500 38.42 35.09 30.97
CA ASP A 500 38.99 36.39 30.63
C ASP A 500 40.14 36.23 29.61
N GLN A 501 41.02 35.23 29.79
CA GLN A 501 42.11 34.91 28.84
C GLN A 501 41.61 34.45 27.46
N ALA A 502 40.60 33.58 27.40
CA ALA A 502 40.02 33.14 26.13
C ALA A 502 39.35 34.31 25.37
N SER A 503 38.70 35.22 26.11
CA SER A 503 38.10 36.44 25.57
C SER A 503 39.17 37.43 25.04
N GLU A 504 40.27 37.61 25.76
CA GLU A 504 41.38 38.48 25.35
C GLU A 504 42.05 37.99 24.06
N GLU A 505 42.40 36.71 23.97
CA GLU A 505 43.02 36.14 22.76
C GLU A 505 42.05 36.14 21.57
N LYS A 506 40.74 35.96 21.79
CA LYS A 506 39.72 36.17 20.74
C LYS A 506 39.77 37.60 20.19
N CYS A 507 39.73 38.62 21.06
CA CYS A 507 39.79 40.02 20.64
C CYS A 507 41.09 40.35 19.89
N ARG A 508 42.21 39.77 20.34
CA ARG A 508 43.52 39.87 19.68
C ARG A 508 43.51 39.27 18.27
N LEU A 509 42.96 38.07 18.10
CA LEU A 509 42.83 37.41 16.79
C LEU A 509 41.90 38.20 15.85
N GLN A 510 40.78 38.71 16.35
CA GLN A 510 39.87 39.57 15.58
C GLN A 510 40.55 40.87 15.10
N SER A 511 41.40 41.48 15.94
CA SER A 511 42.23 42.62 15.54
C SER A 511 43.19 42.26 14.40
N ILE A 512 43.91 41.13 14.51
CA ILE A 512 44.83 40.63 13.46
C ILE A 512 44.10 40.32 12.15
N ILE A 513 42.84 39.87 12.20
CA ILE A 513 42.00 39.68 11.00
C ILE A 513 41.74 41.02 10.30
N GLY A 514 41.20 42.02 11.01
CA GLY A 514 40.93 43.34 10.42
C GLY A 514 42.19 44.00 9.83
N ASP A 515 43.32 43.80 10.49
CA ASP A 515 44.64 44.27 10.05
C ASP A 515 45.14 43.58 8.77
N LEU A 516 44.67 42.35 8.48
CA LEU A 516 44.96 41.61 7.25
C LEU A 516 43.90 41.88 6.16
N GLU A 517 42.64 42.09 6.52
CA GLU A 517 41.56 42.47 5.60
C GLU A 517 41.77 43.89 5.03
N GLY A 518 42.27 44.83 5.85
CA GLY A 518 42.67 46.16 5.38
C GLY A 518 43.82 46.08 4.37
N LYS A 519 44.80 45.18 4.59
CA LYS A 519 45.91 44.93 3.65
C LYS A 519 45.42 44.24 2.37
N LEU A 520 44.56 43.23 2.47
CA LEU A 520 43.93 42.55 1.33
C LEU A 520 43.13 43.56 0.48
N SER A 521 42.31 44.40 1.12
CA SER A 521 41.51 45.43 0.44
C SER A 521 42.39 46.46 -0.27
N SER A 522 43.49 46.89 0.37
CA SER A 522 44.45 47.82 -0.23
C SER A 522 45.12 47.23 -1.48
N LEU A 523 45.52 45.96 -1.42
CA LEU A 523 46.13 45.25 -2.55
C LEU A 523 45.12 45.04 -3.69
N LEU A 524 43.89 44.65 -3.37
CA LEU A 524 42.83 44.41 -4.36
C LEU A 524 42.39 45.70 -5.06
N ILE A 525 42.45 46.85 -4.37
CA ILE A 525 42.31 48.19 -4.97
C ILE A 525 43.50 48.51 -5.88
N ALA A 526 44.74 48.19 -5.49
CA ALA A 526 45.92 48.42 -6.33
C ALA A 526 45.85 47.63 -7.65
N CYS A 527 45.48 46.35 -7.61
CA CYS A 527 45.23 45.54 -8.82
C CYS A 527 44.16 46.19 -9.72
N ALA A 528 43.03 46.62 -9.14
CA ALA A 528 41.93 47.23 -9.87
C ALA A 528 42.23 48.64 -10.44
N VAL A 529 43.27 49.32 -9.94
CA VAL A 529 43.83 50.55 -10.54
C VAL A 529 44.77 50.19 -11.68
N ASN A 530 45.69 49.24 -11.46
CA ASN A 530 46.62 48.76 -12.48
C ASN A 530 45.87 48.27 -13.73
N ASP A 531 44.81 47.47 -13.58
CA ASP A 531 43.96 47.01 -14.69
C ASP A 531 43.32 48.14 -15.51
N ARG A 532 43.02 49.28 -14.88
CA ARG A 532 42.45 50.45 -15.57
C ARG A 532 43.52 51.21 -16.34
N ASP A 533 44.67 51.49 -15.72
CA ASP A 533 45.74 52.25 -16.37
C ASP A 533 46.39 51.46 -17.52
N ASN A 534 46.45 50.12 -17.44
CA ASN A 534 46.94 49.24 -18.51
C ASN A 534 46.03 49.25 -19.77
N SER A 535 44.78 49.70 -19.64
CA SER A 535 43.91 49.97 -20.81
C SER A 535 44.22 51.31 -21.52
N GLY A 536 45.08 52.14 -20.92
CA GLY A 536 45.21 53.57 -21.21
C GLY A 536 46.53 54.05 -21.84
N LYS A 537 47.60 53.24 -21.88
CA LYS A 537 48.84 53.46 -22.69
C LYS A 537 49.70 52.20 -22.74
N SER A 538 50.47 52.07 -23.82
CA SER A 538 51.53 51.07 -23.96
C SER A 538 52.86 51.53 -23.36
N ASN A 539 53.66 50.54 -22.91
CA ASN A 539 55.07 50.60 -22.50
C ASN A 539 55.42 51.31 -21.17
N CYS A 540 55.43 50.55 -20.07
CA CYS A 540 56.57 50.52 -19.14
C CYS A 540 56.66 49.24 -18.28
N GLU A 541 57.80 48.57 -18.36
CA GLU A 541 58.48 47.67 -17.41
C GLU A 541 57.69 46.95 -16.28
N ASN A 542 57.52 45.64 -16.46
CA ASN A 542 57.81 44.58 -15.47
C ASN A 542 57.28 44.74 -14.02
N VAL A 543 55.96 44.70 -13.85
CA VAL A 543 55.33 44.11 -12.65
C VAL A 543 54.48 42.94 -13.14
N ASP A 544 54.74 41.72 -12.65
CA ASP A 544 54.00 40.52 -13.05
C ASP A 544 52.66 40.45 -12.27
N PRO A 545 51.48 40.60 -12.93
CA PRO A 545 50.19 40.55 -12.25
C PRO A 545 49.94 39.22 -11.52
N GLN A 546 50.63 38.15 -11.91
CA GLN A 546 50.47 36.83 -11.32
C GLN A 546 50.96 36.78 -9.86
N GLN A 547 51.98 37.57 -9.51
CA GLN A 547 52.54 37.60 -8.16
C GLN A 547 51.61 38.28 -7.15
N ASP A 548 50.97 39.40 -7.55
CA ASP A 548 49.95 40.08 -6.73
C ASP A 548 48.70 39.20 -6.54
N VAL A 549 48.27 38.47 -7.58
CA VAL A 549 47.14 37.53 -7.50
C VAL A 549 47.46 36.36 -6.55
N GLU A 550 48.68 35.84 -6.57
CA GLU A 550 49.12 34.80 -5.62
C GLU A 550 49.19 35.33 -4.17
N GLU A 551 49.70 36.55 -3.96
CA GLU A 551 49.69 37.23 -2.65
C GLU A 551 48.27 37.47 -2.13
N VAL A 552 47.33 37.90 -2.98
CA VAL A 552 45.88 38.01 -2.66
C VAL A 552 45.30 36.66 -2.24
N CYS A 553 45.60 35.58 -2.96
CA CYS A 553 45.14 34.24 -2.60
C CYS A 553 45.76 33.74 -1.28
N ARG A 554 47.05 34.01 -1.06
CA ARG A 554 47.80 33.69 0.16
C ARG A 554 47.25 34.44 1.38
N LEU A 555 46.93 35.73 1.24
CA LEU A 555 46.32 36.56 2.29
C LEU A 555 44.90 36.10 2.61
N LYS A 556 44.06 35.88 1.58
CA LYS A 556 42.70 35.33 1.74
C LYS A 556 42.73 33.98 2.48
N GLY A 557 43.60 33.07 2.06
CA GLY A 557 43.82 31.78 2.72
C GLY A 557 44.47 31.85 4.11
N LYS A 558 45.01 33.00 4.53
CA LYS A 558 45.41 33.24 5.92
C LYS A 558 44.25 33.80 6.75
N ILE A 559 43.48 34.73 6.19
CA ILE A 559 42.29 35.32 6.81
C ILE A 559 41.25 34.24 7.13
N SER A 560 40.94 33.33 6.18
CA SER A 560 39.98 32.23 6.42
C SER A 560 40.38 31.33 7.61
N ARG A 561 41.67 30.97 7.74
CA ARG A 561 42.18 30.16 8.86
C ARG A 561 42.18 30.91 10.21
N LEU A 562 42.30 32.24 10.19
CA LEU A 562 42.17 33.05 11.39
C LEU A 562 40.70 33.18 11.81
N TYR A 563 39.76 33.31 10.87
CA TYR A 563 38.33 33.25 11.15
C TYR A 563 37.92 31.90 11.77
N GLU A 564 38.45 30.79 11.25
CA GLU A 564 38.26 29.45 11.83
C GLU A 564 38.80 29.39 13.28
N CYS A 565 40.00 29.90 13.54
CA CYS A 565 40.58 29.98 14.89
C CYS A 565 39.78 30.90 15.85
N VAL A 566 39.19 32.00 15.34
CA VAL A 566 38.27 32.84 16.12
C VAL A 566 36.98 32.09 16.45
N ALA A 567 36.40 31.36 15.49
CA ALA A 567 35.22 30.53 15.73
C ALA A 567 35.49 29.41 16.76
N ASP A 568 36.69 28.82 16.76
CA ASP A 568 37.12 27.87 17.79
C ASP A 568 37.15 28.51 19.17
N LYS A 569 37.70 29.72 19.31
CA LYS A 569 37.69 30.46 20.58
C LYS A 569 36.29 30.93 20.99
N GLU A 570 35.40 31.24 20.06
CA GLU A 570 33.98 31.46 20.37
C GLU A 570 33.30 30.20 20.91
N ARG A 571 33.56 29.03 20.32
CA ARG A 571 33.07 27.74 20.84
C ARG A 571 33.62 27.43 22.24
N GLU A 572 34.90 27.68 22.49
CA GLU A 572 35.54 27.51 23.80
C GLU A 572 34.89 28.40 24.87
N ILE A 573 34.68 29.69 24.58
CA ILE A 573 34.01 30.66 25.47
C ILE A 573 32.56 30.24 25.76
N VAL A 574 31.83 29.73 24.76
CA VAL A 574 30.46 29.22 24.95
C VAL A 574 30.46 27.96 25.83
N ASN A 575 31.35 27.01 25.58
CA ASN A 575 31.44 25.76 26.35
C ASN A 575 31.81 26.02 27.83
N LEU A 576 32.73 26.95 28.11
CA LEU A 576 33.04 27.38 29.47
C LEU A 576 31.82 28.00 30.17
N LYS A 577 31.02 28.79 29.43
CA LYS A 577 29.80 29.42 29.94
C LYS A 577 28.67 28.41 30.21
N THR A 578 28.48 27.40 29.34
CA THR A 578 27.47 26.34 29.57
C THR A 578 27.86 25.44 30.75
N ALA A 579 29.13 25.03 30.86
CA ALA A 579 29.61 24.25 32.00
C ALA A 579 29.44 24.99 33.34
N HIS A 580 29.66 26.32 33.37
CA HIS A 580 29.38 27.14 34.55
C HIS A 580 27.88 27.25 34.85
N MET A 581 27.03 27.34 33.83
CA MET A 581 25.56 27.36 34.00
C MET A 581 25.04 26.01 34.53
N GLU A 582 25.53 24.88 33.99
CA GLU A 582 25.17 23.53 34.45
C GLU A 582 25.61 23.25 35.89
N THR A 583 26.81 23.69 36.29
CA THR A 583 27.29 23.50 37.67
C THR A 583 26.51 24.36 38.66
N LEU A 584 26.10 25.57 38.27
CA LEU A 584 25.14 26.37 39.05
C LEU A 584 23.77 25.70 39.13
N GLU A 585 23.27 25.11 38.05
CA GLU A 585 21.95 24.46 38.03
C GLU A 585 21.94 23.16 38.87
N LYS A 586 22.99 22.34 38.77
CA LYS A 586 23.23 21.19 39.66
C LYS A 586 23.26 21.63 41.13
N ALA A 587 23.88 22.77 41.44
CA ALA A 587 23.86 23.32 42.80
C ALA A 587 22.45 23.79 43.24
N ARG A 588 21.63 24.38 42.35
CA ARG A 588 20.22 24.70 42.66
C ARG A 588 19.40 23.45 42.92
N GLN A 589 19.59 22.40 42.11
CA GLN A 589 18.90 21.12 42.27
C GLN A 589 19.27 20.46 43.61
N VAL A 590 20.55 20.47 44.00
CA VAL A 590 20.98 19.98 45.33
C VAL A 590 20.34 20.79 46.46
N ILE A 591 20.29 22.13 46.36
CA ILE A 591 19.59 22.97 47.36
C ILE A 591 18.10 22.63 47.43
N TYR A 592 17.43 22.51 46.27
CA TYR A 592 16.02 22.13 46.19
C TYR A 592 15.75 20.74 46.80
N HIS A 593 16.58 19.75 46.51
CA HIS A 593 16.45 18.41 47.10
C HIS A 593 16.73 18.41 48.61
N LEU A 594 17.64 19.25 49.11
CA LEU A 594 17.86 19.44 50.54
C LEU A 594 16.68 20.13 51.22
N ASP A 595 16.08 21.16 50.61
CA ASP A 595 14.87 21.83 51.12
C ASP A 595 13.65 20.89 51.12
N VAL A 596 13.50 20.05 50.10
CA VAL A 596 12.45 19.01 50.05
C VAL A 596 12.70 17.93 51.11
N ALA A 597 13.95 17.48 51.28
CA ALA A 597 14.30 16.54 52.33
C ALA A 597 14.09 17.14 53.73
N LEU A 598 14.40 18.41 53.96
CA LEU A 598 14.15 19.09 55.24
C LEU A 598 12.65 19.24 55.53
N LYS A 599 11.80 19.40 54.50
CA LYS A 599 10.34 19.32 54.67
C LYS A 599 9.89 17.90 55.01
N MET A 600 10.29 16.89 54.24
CA MET A 600 9.88 15.50 54.49
C MET A 600 10.34 14.99 55.87
N ASN A 601 11.57 15.29 56.29
CA ASN A 601 12.05 14.97 57.65
C ASN A 601 11.34 15.76 58.77
N ALA A 602 10.61 16.84 58.45
CA ALA A 602 9.72 17.53 59.40
C ALA A 602 8.29 16.94 59.38
N ASP A 603 7.79 16.56 58.21
CA ASP A 603 6.47 15.94 58.02
C ASP A 603 6.43 14.47 58.47
N ASP A 604 7.59 13.78 58.54
CA ASP A 604 7.74 12.43 59.10
C ASP A 604 7.28 12.29 60.57
N SER A 605 7.04 13.41 61.27
CA SER A 605 6.41 13.40 62.60
C SER A 605 4.88 13.20 62.58
N ASN A 606 4.24 13.09 61.40
CA ASN A 606 2.79 13.22 61.22
C ASN A 606 2.08 12.08 60.44
N TYR A 607 2.70 10.92 60.21
CA TYR A 607 1.94 9.77 59.67
C TYR A 607 0.90 9.26 60.67
N THR A 608 -0.35 9.07 60.22
CA THR A 608 -1.40 8.52 61.08
C THR A 608 -1.35 6.98 61.07
N VAL A 609 -1.87 6.35 62.13
CA VAL A 609 -1.98 4.89 62.21
C VAL A 609 -2.80 4.31 61.05
N SER A 610 -3.80 5.05 60.56
CA SER A 610 -4.63 4.66 59.41
C SER A 610 -3.84 4.53 58.11
N ASP A 611 -2.81 5.34 57.90
CA ASP A 611 -1.99 5.31 56.67
C ASP A 611 -1.10 4.07 56.66
N VAL A 612 -0.55 3.72 57.83
CA VAL A 612 0.25 2.50 58.05
C VAL A 612 -0.61 1.24 57.89
N GLU A 613 -1.86 1.26 58.36
CA GLU A 613 -2.81 0.16 58.18
C GLU A 613 -3.26 0.01 56.72
N ALA A 614 -3.52 1.11 56.01
CA ALA A 614 -3.83 1.09 54.58
C ALA A 614 -2.67 0.54 53.72
N MET A 615 -1.42 0.86 54.08
CA MET A 615 -0.24 0.28 53.41
C MET A 615 -0.09 -1.22 53.69
N LYS A 616 -0.34 -1.69 54.93
CA LYS A 616 -0.36 -3.12 55.25
C LYS A 616 -1.43 -3.88 54.46
N ALA A 617 -2.64 -3.33 54.34
CA ALA A 617 -3.71 -3.94 53.56
C ALA A 617 -3.32 -4.09 52.07
N ARG A 618 -2.68 -3.07 51.48
CA ARG A 618 -2.15 -3.15 50.11
C ARG A 618 -1.05 -4.19 49.93
N LEU A 619 -0.15 -4.35 50.92
CA LEU A 619 0.88 -5.38 50.86
C LEU A 619 0.28 -6.79 50.86
N VAL A 620 -0.69 -7.08 51.74
CA VAL A 620 -1.41 -8.37 51.78
C VAL A 620 -2.17 -8.62 50.47
N GLN A 621 -2.81 -7.60 49.90
CA GLN A 621 -3.48 -7.72 48.60
C GLN A 621 -2.50 -8.04 47.46
N ASN A 622 -1.34 -7.35 47.42
CA ASN A 622 -0.31 -7.61 46.41
C ASN A 622 0.28 -9.02 46.58
N GLU A 623 0.53 -9.46 47.81
CA GLU A 623 1.07 -10.79 48.13
C GLU A 623 0.13 -11.91 47.67
N ALA A 624 -1.19 -11.74 47.81
CA ALA A 624 -2.18 -12.65 47.22
C ALA A 624 -2.10 -12.68 45.68
N THR A 625 -2.08 -11.52 45.01
CA THR A 625 -1.98 -11.49 43.53
C THR A 625 -0.65 -12.06 42.99
N ILE A 626 0.42 -12.01 43.79
CA ILE A 626 1.70 -12.65 43.46
C ILE A 626 1.59 -14.17 43.52
N GLU A 627 0.78 -14.73 44.42
CA GLU A 627 0.54 -16.19 44.49
C GLU A 627 -0.36 -16.67 43.35
N ASP A 628 -1.44 -15.94 43.04
CA ASP A 628 -2.31 -16.23 41.87
C ASP A 628 -1.49 -16.29 40.57
N LEU A 629 -0.56 -15.34 40.38
CA LEU A 629 0.33 -15.29 39.21
C LEU A 629 1.37 -16.42 39.20
N LYS A 630 1.82 -16.94 40.35
CA LYS A 630 2.68 -18.13 40.41
C LYS A 630 1.90 -19.39 40.02
N GLU A 631 0.66 -19.55 40.47
CA GLU A 631 -0.15 -20.72 40.14
C GLU A 631 -0.47 -20.78 38.64
N GLU A 632 -0.86 -19.65 38.04
CA GLU A 632 -1.07 -19.57 36.58
C GLU A 632 0.22 -19.80 35.79
N ASN A 633 1.37 -19.27 36.22
CA ASN A 633 2.66 -19.54 35.57
C ASN A 633 3.07 -21.02 35.67
N ASN A 634 2.83 -21.67 36.82
CA ASN A 634 3.07 -23.11 37.02
C ASN A 634 2.15 -23.95 36.11
N ARG A 635 0.87 -23.56 36.00
CA ARG A 635 -0.10 -24.16 35.08
C ARG A 635 0.33 -24.01 33.60
N GLN A 636 0.87 -22.85 33.21
CA GLN A 636 1.41 -22.64 31.86
C GLN A 636 2.66 -23.49 31.59
N GLN A 637 3.58 -23.60 32.54
CA GLN A 637 4.74 -24.51 32.47
C GLN A 637 4.30 -25.96 32.26
N ILE A 638 3.30 -26.43 33.01
CA ILE A 638 2.73 -27.79 32.88
C ILE A 638 2.10 -28.01 31.49
N MET A 639 1.44 -26.99 30.90
CA MET A 639 0.93 -27.10 29.53
C MET A 639 2.06 -27.13 28.50
N PHE A 640 3.09 -26.29 28.65
CA PHE A 640 4.24 -26.27 27.75
C PHE A 640 4.98 -27.62 27.73
N GLU A 641 5.15 -28.26 28.89
CA GLU A 641 5.73 -29.62 28.96
C GLU A 641 4.84 -30.70 28.30
N GLN A 642 3.52 -30.52 28.29
CA GLN A 642 2.61 -31.42 27.56
C GLN A 642 2.71 -31.20 26.04
N GLU A 643 2.77 -29.94 25.59
CA GLU A 643 2.99 -29.59 24.18
C GLU A 643 4.35 -30.11 23.70
N GLU A 644 5.43 -29.94 24.46
CA GLU A 644 6.77 -30.44 24.13
C GLU A 644 6.77 -31.98 23.99
N ARG A 645 6.10 -32.70 24.90
CA ARG A 645 5.96 -34.17 24.81
C ARG A 645 5.14 -34.60 23.59
N LEU A 646 4.07 -33.88 23.25
CA LEU A 646 3.27 -34.16 22.05
C LEU A 646 4.05 -33.89 20.76
N ILE A 647 4.75 -32.76 20.66
CA ILE A 647 5.63 -32.41 19.53
C ILE A 647 6.75 -33.44 19.39
N THR A 648 7.38 -33.84 20.50
CA THR A 648 8.44 -34.86 20.51
C THR A 648 7.92 -36.21 20.03
N THR A 649 6.74 -36.63 20.50
CA THR A 649 6.11 -37.89 20.08
C THR A 649 5.77 -37.88 18.59
N ALA A 650 5.11 -36.82 18.12
CA ALA A 650 4.76 -36.65 16.71
C ALA A 650 6.01 -36.59 15.79
N PHE A 651 7.10 -35.99 16.25
CA PHE A 651 8.38 -35.99 15.53
C PHE A 651 8.99 -37.39 15.42
N TYR A 652 9.00 -38.17 16.51
CA TYR A 652 9.47 -39.56 16.47
C TYR A 652 8.57 -40.46 15.61
N GLU A 653 7.25 -40.30 15.66
CA GLU A 653 6.32 -41.03 14.78
C GLU A 653 6.56 -40.68 13.31
N LEU A 654 6.69 -39.41 12.97
CA LEU A 654 6.97 -38.96 11.60
C LEU A 654 8.33 -39.48 11.11
N ALA A 655 9.37 -39.40 11.94
CA ALA A 655 10.69 -39.94 11.61
C ALA A 655 10.65 -41.46 11.39
N TRP A 656 9.89 -42.20 12.20
CA TRP A 656 9.70 -43.64 12.05
C TRP A 656 8.90 -43.98 10.78
N GLN A 657 7.83 -43.25 10.49
CA GLN A 657 7.06 -43.39 9.24
C GLN A 657 7.92 -43.11 8.00
N MET A 658 8.76 -42.08 8.01
CA MET A 658 9.66 -41.76 6.91
C MET A 658 10.77 -42.80 6.75
N HIS A 659 11.35 -43.30 7.84
CA HIS A 659 12.32 -44.39 7.77
C HIS A 659 11.70 -45.71 7.27
N ARG A 660 10.47 -46.01 7.73
CA ARG A 660 9.67 -47.15 7.25
C ARG A 660 9.40 -47.02 5.76
N LYS A 661 8.84 -45.90 5.31
CA LYS A 661 8.56 -45.65 3.89
C LYS A 661 9.82 -45.78 3.05
N ALA A 662 10.94 -45.17 3.46
CA ALA A 662 12.22 -45.31 2.76
C ALA A 662 12.75 -46.76 2.73
N SER A 663 12.36 -47.62 3.67
CA SER A 663 12.65 -49.07 3.61
C SER A 663 11.70 -49.83 2.68
N GLU A 664 10.41 -49.46 2.63
CA GLU A 664 9.40 -50.03 1.74
C GLU A 664 9.67 -49.63 0.28
N ASP A 665 10.04 -48.37 0.01
CA ASP A 665 10.46 -47.86 -1.30
C ASP A 665 11.72 -48.61 -1.81
N ARG A 666 12.70 -48.89 -0.93
CA ARG A 666 13.88 -49.70 -1.28
C ARG A 666 13.53 -51.15 -1.60
N LEU A 667 12.61 -51.76 -0.85
CA LEU A 667 12.13 -53.12 -1.12
C LEU A 667 11.32 -53.17 -2.42
N ALA A 668 10.48 -52.18 -2.69
CA ALA A 668 9.73 -52.06 -3.94
C ALA A 668 10.67 -51.92 -5.15
N ALA A 669 11.72 -51.10 -5.06
CA ALA A 669 12.73 -50.95 -6.11
C ALA A 669 13.54 -52.24 -6.36
N CYS A 670 13.72 -53.10 -5.36
CA CYS A 670 14.33 -54.42 -5.51
C CYS A 670 13.36 -55.50 -6.05
N LEU A 671 12.05 -55.21 -6.10
CA LEU A 671 11.00 -56.13 -6.57
C LEU A 671 10.38 -55.71 -7.92
N SER A 672 10.73 -54.52 -8.42
CA SER A 672 10.32 -54.05 -9.75
C SER A 672 11.32 -54.46 -10.82
N ASP A 673 10.88 -55.26 -11.81
CA ASP A 673 11.64 -55.55 -13.02
C ASP A 673 12.05 -54.26 -13.77
N PRO A 674 13.21 -54.24 -14.47
CA PRO A 674 13.73 -53.05 -15.11
C PRO A 674 12.78 -52.52 -16.21
N VAL A 675 12.22 -51.33 -15.97
CA VAL A 675 11.29 -50.66 -16.88
C VAL A 675 11.98 -50.37 -18.22
N THR A 676 11.52 -51.02 -19.28
CA THR A 676 12.07 -50.78 -20.63
C THR A 676 11.54 -49.48 -21.22
N PHE A 677 12.38 -48.79 -22.00
CA PHE A 677 12.13 -47.47 -22.59
C PHE A 677 10.77 -47.30 -23.30
N LEU A 678 10.25 -48.40 -23.90
CA LEU A 678 8.95 -48.45 -24.58
C LEU A 678 7.73 -48.40 -23.64
N ALA A 679 7.91 -48.54 -22.32
CA ALA A 679 6.86 -48.33 -21.32
C ALA A 679 6.76 -46.84 -20.92
N GLU A 680 7.91 -46.16 -20.78
CA GLU A 680 7.98 -44.72 -20.52
C GLU A 680 7.28 -43.93 -21.63
N GLN A 681 7.60 -44.26 -22.88
CA GLN A 681 7.07 -43.58 -24.06
C GLN A 681 5.55 -43.71 -24.21
N ARG A 682 4.91 -44.75 -23.63
CA ARG A 682 3.45 -44.93 -23.66
C ARG A 682 2.70 -44.09 -22.63
N LYS A 683 3.34 -43.63 -21.55
CA LYS A 683 2.70 -42.74 -20.57
C LYS A 683 2.50 -41.32 -21.12
N ILE A 684 3.39 -40.87 -22.00
CA ILE A 684 3.45 -39.46 -22.48
C ILE A 684 2.31 -39.12 -23.46
N VAL A 685 1.72 -40.12 -24.14
CA VAL A 685 0.77 -39.90 -25.25
C VAL A 685 -0.70 -39.77 -24.79
N CYS A 686 -1.04 -40.15 -23.55
CA CYS A 686 -2.43 -40.28 -23.09
C CYS A 686 -2.76 -39.51 -21.80
N THR A 687 -2.39 -38.22 -21.72
CA THR A 687 -2.79 -37.33 -20.61
C THR A 687 -3.39 -36.00 -21.10
N LYS A 688 -4.68 -36.04 -21.49
CA LYS A 688 -5.53 -34.84 -21.36
C LYS A 688 -5.82 -34.61 -19.86
N PRO A 689 -5.96 -33.36 -19.39
CA PRO A 689 -6.28 -33.07 -17.99
C PRO A 689 -7.76 -33.38 -17.71
N SER A 690 -8.05 -34.62 -17.34
CA SER A 690 -9.36 -35.02 -16.82
C SER A 690 -9.47 -34.67 -15.34
N SER A 691 -10.53 -33.96 -14.98
CA SER A 691 -10.88 -33.61 -13.60
C SER A 691 -11.40 -34.82 -12.79
N SER A 692 -11.39 -34.66 -11.47
CA SER A 692 -12.03 -35.51 -10.43
C SER A 692 -11.40 -36.88 -10.11
N SER A 693 -10.82 -36.99 -8.90
CA SER A 693 -10.74 -38.24 -8.11
C SER A 693 -10.33 -38.03 -6.63
N PHE A 694 -10.63 -36.87 -6.02
CA PHE A 694 -10.49 -36.67 -4.56
C PHE A 694 -11.78 -36.14 -3.92
N LEU A 695 -12.62 -37.07 -3.47
CA LEU A 695 -13.72 -36.85 -2.53
C LEU A 695 -13.75 -38.03 -1.54
N SER A 696 -14.18 -37.75 -0.31
CA SER A 696 -13.79 -38.47 0.92
C SER A 696 -12.33 -38.16 1.30
N THR A 697 -12.02 -37.64 2.49
CA THR A 697 -12.83 -37.58 3.72
C THR A 697 -12.79 -36.17 4.33
N ALA A 698 -13.93 -35.47 4.35
CA ALA A 698 -14.09 -34.19 5.03
C ALA A 698 -15.53 -34.01 5.51
N SER A 699 -15.78 -34.18 6.82
CA SER A 699 -16.96 -33.70 7.53
C SER A 699 -16.65 -33.66 9.02
N ASN A 700 -17.08 -32.60 9.72
CA ASN A 700 -16.61 -32.15 11.04
C ASN A 700 -15.11 -31.77 10.98
N TYR A 701 -14.68 -30.52 11.16
CA TYR A 701 -15.23 -29.44 11.99
C TYR A 701 -15.30 -28.08 11.25
N ALA A 702 -16.13 -27.17 11.77
CA ALA A 702 -16.18 -25.76 11.39
C ALA A 702 -15.82 -24.88 12.60
N PHE A 703 -15.45 -23.61 12.33
CA PHE A 703 -14.83 -22.65 13.25
C PHE A 703 -13.39 -23.02 13.68
N SER A 704 -12.45 -22.07 13.89
CA SER A 704 -12.55 -20.61 13.77
C SER A 704 -11.27 -20.00 13.16
N SER A 705 -11.33 -18.71 12.81
CA SER A 705 -10.22 -17.93 12.27
C SER A 705 -9.19 -17.51 13.32
N SER A 706 -7.90 -17.74 13.06
CA SER A 706 -6.79 -16.99 13.64
C SER A 706 -5.57 -16.99 12.70
N VAL A 707 -4.70 -15.99 12.83
CA VAL A 707 -3.62 -15.70 11.86
C VAL A 707 -2.29 -16.35 12.29
N ASN A 708 -1.53 -16.84 11.31
CA ASN A 708 -0.22 -17.47 11.52
C ASN A 708 0.83 -16.49 12.07
N LEU A 709 1.31 -16.73 13.31
CA LEU A 709 2.48 -16.05 13.89
C LEU A 709 3.69 -16.98 14.18
N SER A 710 3.50 -18.30 14.05
CA SER A 710 4.45 -19.33 14.54
C SER A 710 5.78 -19.42 13.76
N SER A 711 5.75 -19.26 12.43
CA SER A 711 6.89 -19.58 11.54
C SER A 711 8.15 -18.73 11.81
N SER A 712 7.97 -17.45 12.17
CA SER A 712 9.09 -16.53 12.48
C SER A 712 9.83 -16.94 13.78
N ALA A 713 9.08 -17.35 14.80
CA ALA A 713 9.64 -17.73 16.10
C ALA A 713 10.52 -18.99 16.00
N LEU A 714 10.14 -19.96 15.16
CA LEU A 714 10.94 -21.16 14.89
C LEU A 714 12.28 -20.82 14.22
N PHE A 715 12.29 -19.92 13.23
CA PHE A 715 13.52 -19.49 12.57
C PHE A 715 14.50 -18.80 13.54
N HIS A 716 14.00 -17.89 14.39
CA HIS A 716 14.84 -17.24 15.41
C HIS A 716 15.37 -18.24 16.45
N LYS A 717 14.56 -19.20 16.92
CA LYS A 717 15.02 -20.25 17.86
C LYS A 717 16.12 -21.13 17.25
N ILE A 718 15.97 -21.55 15.99
CA ILE A 718 17.00 -22.34 15.27
C ILE A 718 18.31 -21.56 15.11
N LEU A 719 18.24 -20.26 14.81
CA LEU A 719 19.41 -19.40 14.72
C LEU A 719 20.13 -19.25 16.07
N LEU A 720 19.36 -19.01 17.15
CA LEU A 720 19.88 -18.86 18.51
C LEU A 720 20.59 -20.14 18.99
N ILE A 721 20.00 -21.31 18.75
CA ILE A 721 20.62 -22.62 19.07
C ILE A 721 21.94 -22.79 18.32
N ARG A 722 22.01 -22.41 17.03
CA ARG A 722 23.27 -22.45 16.27
C ARG A 722 24.35 -21.52 16.85
N VAL A 723 23.99 -20.30 17.25
CA VAL A 723 24.92 -19.35 17.87
C VAL A 723 25.43 -19.87 19.21
N VAL A 724 24.55 -20.40 20.08
CA VAL A 724 24.93 -20.96 21.38
C VAL A 724 25.84 -22.19 21.22
N VAL A 725 25.53 -23.11 20.30
CA VAL A 725 26.38 -24.28 20.04
C VAL A 725 27.77 -23.87 19.54
N LEU A 726 27.86 -22.89 18.63
CA LEU A 726 29.15 -22.38 18.15
C LEU A 726 29.93 -21.64 19.25
N ALA A 727 29.27 -20.88 20.12
CA ALA A 727 29.89 -20.22 21.26
C ALA A 727 30.44 -21.22 22.29
N VAL A 728 29.68 -22.26 22.64
CA VAL A 728 30.11 -23.32 23.56
C VAL A 728 31.32 -24.09 23.00
N ILE A 729 31.32 -24.39 21.69
CA ILE A 729 32.47 -25.01 21.03
C ILE A 729 33.69 -24.07 21.05
N GLY A 730 33.52 -22.78 20.74
CA GLY A 730 34.60 -21.79 20.78
C GLY A 730 35.24 -21.62 22.16
N ILE A 731 34.42 -21.50 23.21
CA ILE A 731 34.87 -21.42 24.60
C ILE A 731 35.61 -22.70 25.01
N GLY A 732 35.12 -23.87 24.58
CA GLY A 732 35.78 -25.16 24.79
C GLY A 732 37.19 -25.24 24.19
N TYR A 733 37.41 -24.68 23.00
CA TYR A 733 38.75 -24.62 22.41
C TYR A 733 39.69 -23.68 23.17
N HIS A 734 39.23 -22.51 23.62
CA HIS A 734 40.06 -21.55 24.34
C HIS A 734 40.53 -22.06 25.71
N LEU A 735 39.66 -22.71 26.50
CA LEU A 735 40.10 -23.30 27.79
C LEU A 735 41.17 -24.39 27.60
N VAL A 736 41.09 -25.18 26.52
CA VAL A 736 42.09 -26.22 26.23
C VAL A 736 43.44 -25.63 25.83
N THR A 737 43.47 -24.51 25.07
CA THR A 737 44.73 -23.83 24.75
C THR A 737 45.36 -23.15 25.96
N ASP A 738 44.56 -22.51 26.82
CA ASP A 738 45.08 -21.73 27.95
C ASP A 738 45.63 -22.64 29.07
N VAL A 739 45.02 -23.80 29.30
CA VAL A 739 45.58 -24.82 30.19
C VAL A 739 46.90 -25.37 29.65
N PHE A 740 47.03 -25.57 28.33
CA PHE A 740 48.28 -26.06 27.72
C PHE A 740 49.42 -25.03 27.78
N THR A 741 49.13 -23.73 27.59
CA THR A 741 50.15 -22.67 27.69
C THR A 741 50.58 -22.42 29.13
N PHE A 742 49.67 -22.49 30.11
CA PHE A 742 49.99 -22.36 31.53
C PHE A 742 50.99 -23.46 31.99
N ILE A 743 50.78 -24.71 31.58
CA ILE A 743 51.62 -25.85 31.98
C ILE A 743 53.07 -25.74 31.46
N TRP A 744 53.30 -25.12 30.30
CA TRP A 744 54.64 -25.02 29.69
C TRP A 744 55.46 -23.79 30.13
N SER A 745 54.85 -22.84 30.84
CA SER A 745 55.40 -21.48 31.03
C SER A 745 56.19 -21.24 32.33
N HIS A 746 56.69 -22.28 33.02
CA HIS A 746 57.47 -22.14 34.26
C HIS A 746 58.83 -22.87 34.25
N PRO A 747 59.96 -22.16 34.47
CA PRO A 747 61.28 -22.77 34.57
C PRO A 747 61.51 -23.46 35.92
N ARG A 748 62.30 -24.54 35.93
CA ARG A 748 62.60 -25.36 37.11
C ARG A 748 63.40 -24.62 38.18
N VAL A 749 63.06 -24.88 39.44
CA VAL A 749 63.92 -24.72 40.63
C VAL A 749 63.88 -26.06 41.39
N PRO A 750 64.99 -26.56 42.00
CA PRO A 750 65.23 -28.00 42.10
C PRO A 750 64.72 -28.68 43.38
N ALA A 751 64.75 -30.00 43.37
CA ALA A 751 64.32 -30.86 44.47
C ALA A 751 65.37 -30.96 45.60
N SER A 752 64.89 -30.90 46.84
CA SER A 752 65.53 -31.47 48.03
C SER A 752 64.46 -31.80 49.08
N CYS A 753 64.60 -32.97 49.72
CA CYS A 753 63.91 -33.52 50.90
C CYS A 753 62.87 -32.61 51.61
N TYR A 754 61.67 -33.09 51.92
CA TYR A 754 61.38 -34.38 52.59
C TYR A 754 60.04 -35.01 52.18
#